data_AF-A0A524MZK6-F1
#
_entry.id   AF-A0A524MZK6-F1
#
_cell.length_a   1.000
_cell.length_b   1.000
_cell.length_c   1.000
_cell.angle_alpha   90.00
_cell.angle_beta   90.00
_cell.angle_gamma   90.00
#
_symmetry.space_group_name_H-M   'P 1'
#
loop_
_entity.id
_entity.type
_entity.pdbx_description
1 polymer ?
#
loop_
_entity_poly.entity_id
_entity_poly.type
_entity_poly.pdbx_seq_one_letter_code
_entity_poly.pdbx_strand_id
1 'polypeptide(L)'
;MTQQFTHELFIRTQLSIIMVNSQENSKPIFSYAIISDTHIRPSGESSSPWKTNLLTNDRARWVSHAINNENPDLVIHLGDIVHPVPHQSTHDSASKVAQEIMESLSCPYYLVPGNHDVGDKDNPTVPAHIVNEEYIDYFRAHYGPTYQSFDHKGIHFIIINSPALNSGLREESEQRAWLENELKEHKGCRVHIFSHYPPYLYTPDEPDNYDNLDQPARRWLLDLIEKHRVEAFFAGHIHQFFHKRHNETDIYNLLSTGNLRQDYANIFRVEAAEEYGRNDAPKLGYAIVDVYENGYITHIRRSYGQTLLKGEKLQKRETIDHDYPHNSISSPLGVQVRYPLAEVTELPNMGPLDEFTRKKARNDYTFLALWETGIKTLRLPLADLSDDATRRRLYELHKMGMRYGFFTVNTPDPDIIQEHRELIDFLEVILPWEKVYDALPEASRLRMRLSLPVYVANIESSVHRKQIGTKFSHYMSHGFRIEETARLKPVLAHRGAADGFVFEVGQFDQPIYTMQGINEHATSNGYKVLINVRLAPEDPAEYPHDDNQTANRVAETAIAGYAYPDVRIFLDTFMDHDRGYFPRNGLYDRRLNPRRAAIVLRNLNAALNRYGASITNPIKKSSDGWTNIRFQSRQTIYTLKLPETTQAPAPSIESTIIDLTTGIINPCRLDDGVQFLSIKPF
;
A
#
# COMPACT_ATOMS: atom_id res chain seq x y z
N MET A 1 28.07 29.64 32.85
CA MET A 1 26.86 28.89 33.27
C MET A 1 25.69 29.07 32.28
N THR A 2 25.99 29.16 30.98
CA THR A 2 25.02 29.51 29.92
C THR A 2 25.35 28.81 28.58
N GLN A 3 26.03 27.66 28.65
CA GLN A 3 26.31 26.80 27.48
C GLN A 3 25.89 25.33 27.68
N GLN A 4 25.43 24.96 28.87
CA GLN A 4 24.91 23.61 29.15
C GLN A 4 23.39 23.49 28.96
N PHE A 5 22.64 24.59 28.98
CA PHE A 5 21.18 24.58 28.83
C PHE A 5 20.68 24.47 27.38
N THR A 6 21.53 24.77 26.38
CA THR A 6 21.15 24.64 24.96
C THR A 6 21.40 23.24 24.40
N HIS A 7 22.27 22.44 25.03
CA HIS A 7 22.52 21.06 24.60
C HIS A 7 21.45 20.08 25.12
N GLU A 8 20.95 20.29 26.34
CA GLU A 8 19.84 19.49 26.88
C GLU A 8 18.50 19.76 26.17
N LEU A 9 18.27 20.99 25.69
CA LEU A 9 17.07 21.31 24.91
C LEU A 9 17.12 20.76 23.48
N PHE A 10 18.31 20.63 22.89
CA PHE A 10 18.52 20.03 21.56
C PHE A 10 18.42 18.48 21.61
N ILE A 11 18.89 17.86 22.70
CA ILE A 11 18.75 16.42 22.90
C ILE A 11 17.29 16.05 23.22
N ARG A 12 16.53 16.90 23.91
CA ARG A 12 15.09 16.67 24.15
C ARG A 12 14.20 16.93 22.93
N THR A 13 14.61 17.75 21.96
CA THR A 13 13.85 17.97 20.72
C THR A 13 14.17 16.97 19.61
N GLN A 14 15.33 16.29 19.63
CA GLN A 14 15.58 15.11 18.78
C GLN A 14 14.98 13.81 19.34
N LEU A 15 14.63 13.76 20.63
CA LEU A 15 13.89 12.65 21.25
C LEU A 15 12.37 12.74 21.08
N SER A 16 11.87 13.74 20.32
CA SER A 16 10.48 13.84 19.88
C SER A 16 10.27 13.39 18.43
N ILE A 17 11.31 12.84 17.77
CA ILE A 17 11.11 11.98 16.60
C ILE A 17 10.35 10.78 17.12
N ILE A 18 9.05 10.79 16.82
CA ILE A 18 8.06 9.75 17.09
C ILE A 18 8.78 8.43 17.30
N MET A 19 8.76 7.96 18.55
CA MET A 19 8.77 6.54 18.81
C MET A 19 7.71 5.96 17.89
N VAL A 20 8.13 5.51 16.71
CA VAL A 20 7.59 4.29 16.13
C VAL A 20 8.05 3.25 17.13
N ASN A 21 7.35 3.19 18.26
CA ASN A 21 7.47 2.10 19.20
C ASN A 21 7.26 0.90 18.30
N SER A 22 8.29 0.08 18.22
CA SER A 22 8.16 -1.29 17.77
C SER A 22 7.08 -1.90 18.66
N GLN A 23 5.83 -1.83 18.21
CA GLN A 23 4.71 -2.61 18.70
C GLN A 23 4.89 -4.07 18.24
N GLU A 24 6.13 -4.56 18.32
CA GLU A 24 6.47 -5.96 18.13
C GLU A 24 5.78 -6.72 19.26
N ASN A 25 4.57 -7.22 18.98
CA ASN A 25 3.71 -8.06 19.82
C ASN A 25 2.60 -7.41 20.68
N SER A 26 2.22 -6.14 20.52
CA SER A 26 0.98 -5.67 21.17
C SER A 26 -0.23 -6.06 20.33
N LYS A 27 -1.23 -6.70 20.93
CA LYS A 27 -2.54 -6.93 20.27
C LYS A 27 -3.32 -5.61 20.21
N PRO A 28 -4.16 -5.39 19.18
CA PRO A 28 -5.05 -4.24 19.16
C PRO A 28 -5.99 -4.27 20.37
N ILE A 29 -6.29 -3.09 20.92
CA ILE A 29 -7.27 -2.90 22.00
C ILE A 29 -8.68 -3.23 21.48
N PHE A 30 -8.94 -2.86 20.24
CA PHE A 30 -10.11 -3.21 19.46
C PHE A 30 -9.87 -2.93 17.98
N SER A 31 -10.80 -3.37 17.15
CA SER A 31 -10.83 -3.05 15.73
C SER A 31 -12.21 -2.56 15.33
N TYR A 32 -12.29 -1.68 14.34
CA TYR A 32 -13.56 -1.26 13.75
C TYR A 32 -13.49 -1.33 12.22
N ALA A 33 -14.62 -1.56 11.55
CA ALA A 33 -14.67 -1.61 10.10
C ALA A 33 -15.14 -0.28 9.50
N ILE A 34 -14.71 0.01 8.28
CA ILE A 34 -15.19 1.14 7.49
C ILE A 34 -15.62 0.68 6.11
N ILE A 35 -16.85 1.02 5.72
CA ILE A 35 -17.44 0.78 4.40
C ILE A 35 -17.71 2.15 3.75
N SER A 36 -17.70 2.23 2.42
CA SER A 36 -17.98 3.46 1.70
C SER A 36 -18.69 3.20 0.37
N ASP A 37 -19.55 4.14 -0.04
CA ASP A 37 -20.14 4.24 -1.37
C ASP A 37 -20.74 2.91 -1.85
N THR A 38 -21.63 2.32 -1.03
CA THR A 38 -22.29 1.06 -1.37
C THR A 38 -23.28 1.24 -2.50
N HIS A 39 -23.87 2.44 -2.66
CA HIS A 39 -24.84 2.77 -3.71
C HIS A 39 -25.91 1.67 -3.87
N ILE A 40 -26.54 1.33 -2.75
CA ILE A 40 -27.60 0.33 -2.69
C ILE A 40 -28.79 0.82 -3.51
N ARG A 41 -29.36 -0.10 -4.28
CA ARG A 41 -30.44 0.18 -5.22
C ARG A 41 -31.73 -0.46 -4.74
N PRO A 42 -32.88 -0.04 -5.30
CA PRO A 42 -34.11 -0.81 -5.18
C PRO A 42 -33.91 -2.24 -5.68
N SER A 43 -34.74 -3.16 -5.18
CA SER A 43 -34.71 -4.56 -5.62
C SER A 43 -35.01 -4.67 -7.13
N GLY A 44 -34.09 -5.27 -7.89
CA GLY A 44 -34.29 -5.60 -9.31
C GLY A 44 -34.14 -4.45 -10.31
N GLU A 45 -33.91 -3.21 -9.85
CA GLU A 45 -33.80 -2.03 -10.71
C GLU A 45 -32.45 -1.31 -10.51
N SER A 46 -32.08 -0.48 -11.49
CA SER A 46 -30.96 0.47 -11.39
C SER A 46 -31.33 1.71 -12.20
N SER A 47 -31.25 2.89 -11.57
CA SER A 47 -31.35 4.18 -12.29
C SER A 47 -30.09 4.47 -13.12
N SER A 48 -28.95 3.85 -12.78
CA SER A 48 -27.73 3.90 -13.59
C SER A 48 -27.83 2.94 -14.79
N PRO A 49 -27.36 3.37 -15.99
CA PRO A 49 -27.32 2.52 -17.18
C PRO A 49 -26.19 1.48 -17.17
N TRP A 50 -25.30 1.49 -16.18
CA TRP A 50 -24.11 0.63 -16.13
C TRP A 50 -24.36 -0.69 -15.39
N LYS A 51 -23.76 -1.78 -15.88
CA LYS A 51 -23.97 -3.13 -15.34
C LYS A 51 -23.33 -3.31 -13.96
N THR A 52 -22.22 -2.64 -13.68
CA THR A 52 -21.58 -2.67 -12.35
C THR A 52 -22.52 -2.21 -11.25
N ASN A 53 -23.40 -1.24 -11.56
CA ASN A 53 -24.41 -0.80 -10.61
C ASN A 53 -25.35 -1.95 -10.27
N LEU A 54 -25.66 -2.88 -11.19
CA LEU A 54 -26.52 -4.04 -10.89
C LEU A 54 -25.97 -4.96 -9.78
N LEU A 55 -24.67 -4.90 -9.51
CA LEU A 55 -23.98 -5.75 -8.54
C LEU A 55 -23.90 -5.14 -7.13
N THR A 56 -24.25 -3.86 -6.95
CA THR A 56 -23.99 -3.12 -5.70
C THR A 56 -24.64 -3.75 -4.46
N ASN A 57 -25.91 -4.15 -4.54
CA ASN A 57 -26.60 -4.80 -3.42
C ASN A 57 -25.91 -6.12 -3.01
N ASP A 58 -25.50 -6.94 -3.99
CA ASP A 58 -24.88 -8.24 -3.72
C ASP A 58 -23.44 -8.08 -3.22
N ARG A 59 -22.72 -7.05 -3.68
CA ARG A 59 -21.41 -6.64 -3.14
C ARG A 59 -21.52 -6.17 -1.70
N ALA A 60 -22.50 -5.32 -1.38
CA ALA A 60 -22.74 -4.84 -0.02
C ALA A 60 -23.08 -5.98 0.94
N ARG A 61 -23.89 -6.97 0.50
CA ARG A 61 -24.15 -8.18 1.30
C ARG A 61 -22.90 -9.00 1.54
N TRP A 62 -22.08 -9.21 0.51
CA TRP A 62 -20.83 -9.94 0.64
C TRP A 62 -19.89 -9.25 1.64
N VAL A 63 -19.71 -7.93 1.52
CA VAL A 63 -18.85 -7.15 2.42
C VAL A 63 -19.38 -7.19 3.86
N SER A 64 -20.69 -7.07 4.07
CA SER A 64 -21.29 -7.17 5.41
C SER A 64 -20.99 -8.54 6.07
N HIS A 65 -21.08 -9.63 5.30
CA HIS A 65 -20.73 -10.95 5.79
C HIS A 65 -19.23 -11.15 6.00
N ALA A 66 -18.38 -10.57 5.15
CA ALA A 66 -16.93 -10.60 5.32
C ALA A 66 -16.51 -9.88 6.60
N ILE A 67 -17.09 -8.71 6.87
CA ILE A 67 -16.88 -7.94 8.10
C ILE A 67 -17.31 -8.72 9.34
N ASN A 68 -18.48 -9.37 9.31
CA ASN A 68 -18.93 -10.23 10.41
C ASN A 68 -17.94 -11.37 10.72
N ASN A 69 -17.23 -11.89 9.71
CA ASN A 69 -16.22 -12.93 9.92
C ASN A 69 -14.95 -12.40 10.63
N GLU A 70 -14.63 -11.12 10.44
CA GLU A 70 -13.51 -10.40 11.12
C GLU A 70 -13.89 -9.91 12.53
N ASN A 71 -15.18 -9.87 12.87
CA ASN A 71 -15.69 -9.55 14.21
C ASN A 71 -15.16 -8.22 14.80
N PRO A 72 -15.33 -7.08 14.12
CA PRO A 72 -15.01 -5.77 14.68
C PRO A 72 -15.99 -5.37 15.79
N ASP A 73 -15.60 -4.37 16.58
CA ASP A 73 -16.44 -3.80 17.63
C ASP A 73 -17.59 -2.94 17.08
N LEU A 74 -17.37 -2.27 15.94
CA LEU A 74 -18.35 -1.42 15.26
C LEU A 74 -18.02 -1.25 13.77
N VAL A 75 -18.98 -0.71 13.00
CA VAL A 75 -18.82 -0.32 11.59
C VAL A 75 -19.16 1.16 11.37
N ILE A 76 -18.37 1.87 10.56
CA ILE A 76 -18.72 3.19 10.04
C ILE A 76 -18.98 3.09 8.52
N HIS A 77 -20.10 3.62 8.03
CA HIS A 77 -20.36 3.79 6.60
C HIS A 77 -20.17 5.25 6.19
N LEU A 78 -19.25 5.53 5.26
CA LEU A 78 -18.84 6.89 4.87
C LEU A 78 -19.78 7.58 3.87
N GLY A 79 -21.08 7.30 3.92
CA GLY A 79 -22.08 7.89 3.01
C GLY A 79 -22.14 7.26 1.62
N ASP A 80 -23.07 7.79 0.82
CA ASP A 80 -23.55 7.23 -0.44
C ASP A 80 -24.05 5.80 -0.25
N ILE A 81 -24.94 5.68 0.74
CA ILE A 81 -25.55 4.42 1.18
C ILE A 81 -26.46 3.91 0.08
N VAL A 82 -27.26 4.78 -0.51
CA VAL A 82 -28.17 4.45 -1.63
C VAL A 82 -27.71 5.10 -2.93
N HIS A 83 -28.11 4.52 -4.06
CA HIS A 83 -27.81 5.06 -5.38
C HIS A 83 -28.83 6.10 -5.87
N PRO A 84 -30.15 5.89 -5.76
CA PRO A 84 -31.09 6.95 -6.05
C PRO A 84 -30.83 8.13 -5.12
N VAL A 85 -31.05 9.35 -5.60
CA VAL A 85 -30.94 10.58 -4.79
C VAL A 85 -32.33 10.97 -4.21
N PRO A 86 -32.42 11.82 -3.17
CA PRO A 86 -33.64 11.96 -2.37
C PRO A 86 -34.91 12.39 -3.14
N HIS A 87 -34.75 13.15 -4.23
CA HIS A 87 -35.89 13.58 -5.06
C HIS A 87 -36.49 12.47 -5.94
N GLN A 88 -35.81 11.32 -6.07
CA GLN A 88 -36.27 10.21 -6.91
C GLN A 88 -37.25 9.32 -6.15
N SER A 89 -38.33 8.90 -6.81
CA SER A 89 -39.39 8.07 -6.20
C SER A 89 -38.93 6.70 -5.68
N THR A 90 -37.74 6.24 -6.11
CA THR A 90 -37.14 4.98 -5.71
C THR A 90 -36.16 5.09 -4.53
N HIS A 91 -35.96 6.28 -3.98
CA HIS A 91 -35.06 6.49 -2.84
C HIS A 91 -35.49 5.71 -1.59
N ASP A 92 -36.79 5.70 -1.29
CA ASP A 92 -37.36 5.02 -0.13
C ASP A 92 -37.24 3.49 -0.22
N SER A 93 -37.48 2.92 -1.39
CA SER A 93 -37.33 1.49 -1.59
C SER A 93 -35.86 1.06 -1.53
N ALA A 94 -34.93 1.89 -2.03
CA ALA A 94 -33.49 1.66 -1.86
C ALA A 94 -33.08 1.74 -0.39
N SER A 95 -33.58 2.72 0.36
CA SER A 95 -33.26 2.92 1.78
C SER A 95 -33.68 1.74 2.66
N LYS A 96 -34.85 1.14 2.36
CA LYS A 96 -35.31 -0.11 3.01
C LYS A 96 -34.39 -1.29 2.72
N VAL A 97 -33.90 -1.43 1.49
CA VAL A 97 -32.93 -2.48 1.14
C VAL A 97 -31.59 -2.22 1.83
N ALA A 98 -31.17 -0.97 1.94
CA ALA A 98 -29.96 -0.60 2.66
C ALA A 98 -30.04 -0.99 4.14
N GLN A 99 -31.13 -0.64 4.82
CA GLN A 99 -31.39 -1.05 6.19
C GLN A 99 -31.34 -2.57 6.35
N GLU A 100 -32.02 -3.34 5.48
CA GLU A 100 -31.99 -4.81 5.52
C GLU A 100 -30.55 -5.37 5.42
N ILE A 101 -29.73 -4.81 4.54
CA ILE A 101 -28.34 -5.25 4.37
C ILE A 101 -27.50 -4.86 5.59
N MET A 102 -27.63 -3.63 6.08
CA MET A 102 -26.85 -3.15 7.23
C MET A 102 -27.25 -3.82 8.54
N GLU A 103 -28.54 -4.17 8.73
CA GLU A 103 -29.03 -4.98 9.86
C GLU A 103 -28.45 -6.40 9.90
N SER A 104 -27.83 -6.87 8.81
CA SER A 104 -27.10 -8.14 8.81
C SER A 104 -25.74 -8.06 9.50
N LEU A 105 -25.22 -6.87 9.80
CA LEU A 105 -23.99 -6.68 10.57
C LEU A 105 -24.19 -7.13 12.02
N SER A 106 -23.23 -7.87 12.56
CA SER A 106 -23.31 -8.43 13.91
C SER A 106 -22.91 -7.45 15.02
N CYS A 107 -22.51 -6.23 14.67
CA CYS A 107 -22.06 -5.18 15.59
C CYS A 107 -22.78 -3.84 15.27
N PRO A 108 -22.75 -2.86 16.20
CA PRO A 108 -23.31 -1.54 15.94
C PRO A 108 -22.68 -0.89 14.71
N TYR A 109 -23.50 -0.18 13.92
CA TYR A 109 -23.03 0.59 12.78
C TYR A 109 -23.49 2.04 12.86
N TYR A 110 -22.68 2.94 12.30
CA TYR A 110 -22.96 4.37 12.21
C TYR A 110 -22.85 4.83 10.76
N LEU A 111 -23.72 5.75 10.37
CA LEU A 111 -23.89 6.18 8.99
C LEU A 111 -23.53 7.66 8.87
N VAL A 112 -22.58 7.97 7.98
CA VAL A 112 -22.23 9.33 7.55
C VAL A 112 -23.15 9.69 6.38
N PRO A 113 -23.73 10.90 6.31
CA PRO A 113 -24.50 11.32 5.13
C PRO A 113 -23.59 11.61 3.93
N GLY A 114 -23.88 10.99 2.78
CA GLY A 114 -23.29 11.33 1.48
C GLY A 114 -24.20 12.18 0.60
N ASN A 115 -23.70 12.62 -0.55
CA ASN A 115 -24.48 13.48 -1.44
C ASN A 115 -25.64 12.75 -2.11
N HIS A 116 -25.56 11.42 -2.24
CA HIS A 116 -26.70 10.62 -2.66
C HIS A 116 -27.76 10.45 -1.57
N ASP A 117 -27.42 10.70 -0.31
CA ASP A 117 -28.33 10.47 0.82
C ASP A 117 -29.05 11.76 1.27
N VAL A 118 -28.38 12.92 1.18
CA VAL A 118 -28.93 14.23 1.61
C VAL A 118 -28.91 15.31 0.53
N GLY A 119 -28.38 15.03 -0.67
CA GLY A 119 -28.17 16.01 -1.73
C GLY A 119 -26.74 16.54 -1.78
N ASP A 120 -26.36 17.12 -2.92
CA ASP A 120 -25.00 17.60 -3.18
C ASP A 120 -24.71 18.93 -2.47
N LYS A 121 -23.43 19.26 -2.34
CA LYS A 121 -23.03 20.59 -1.89
C LYS A 121 -23.45 21.64 -2.93
N ASP A 122 -23.56 22.91 -2.51
CA ASP A 122 -23.95 24.00 -3.43
C ASP A 122 -22.85 24.26 -4.47
N ASN A 123 -23.01 23.62 -5.63
CA ASN A 123 -22.14 23.81 -6.78
C ASN A 123 -22.97 24.06 -8.05
N PRO A 124 -23.05 25.31 -8.53
CA PRO A 124 -23.89 25.66 -9.68
C PRO A 124 -23.37 25.07 -11.01
N THR A 125 -22.17 24.50 -11.04
CA THR A 125 -21.62 23.86 -12.23
C THR A 125 -21.94 22.38 -12.33
N VAL A 126 -22.60 21.80 -11.32
CA VAL A 126 -22.97 20.39 -11.26
C VAL A 126 -24.50 20.29 -11.37
N PRO A 127 -25.05 19.49 -12.31
CA PRO A 127 -26.49 19.29 -12.46
C PRO A 127 -27.01 18.29 -11.42
N ALA A 128 -26.79 18.59 -10.15
CA ALA A 128 -27.24 17.80 -9.01
C ALA A 128 -28.19 18.61 -8.13
N HIS A 129 -29.08 17.90 -7.43
CA HIS A 129 -29.94 18.55 -6.44
C HIS A 129 -29.12 18.82 -5.19
N ILE A 130 -29.15 20.07 -4.74
CA ILE A 130 -28.41 20.50 -3.54
C ILE A 130 -29.09 20.00 -2.26
N VAL A 131 -28.29 19.85 -1.22
CA VAL A 131 -28.73 19.58 0.14
C VAL A 131 -29.77 20.59 0.62
N ASN A 132 -30.77 20.12 1.35
CA ASN A 132 -31.81 20.96 1.95
C ASN A 132 -32.41 20.31 3.21
N GLU A 133 -33.23 21.05 3.95
CA GLU A 133 -33.84 20.59 5.21
C GLU A 133 -34.71 19.33 5.04
N GLU A 134 -35.45 19.20 3.93
CA GLU A 134 -36.30 18.02 3.68
C GLU A 134 -35.47 16.75 3.53
N TYR A 135 -34.36 16.82 2.78
CA TYR A 135 -33.48 15.66 2.56
C TYR A 135 -32.70 15.29 3.82
N ILE A 136 -32.29 16.29 4.61
CA ILE A 136 -31.69 16.08 5.93
C ILE A 136 -32.69 15.40 6.88
N ASP A 137 -33.94 15.88 6.95
CA ASP A 137 -34.97 15.27 7.79
C ASP A 137 -35.31 13.84 7.34
N TYR A 138 -35.30 13.60 6.03
CA TYR A 138 -35.45 12.26 5.47
C TYR A 138 -34.33 11.31 5.96
N PHE A 139 -33.07 11.76 5.90
CA PHE A 139 -31.93 10.99 6.43
C PHE A 139 -32.13 10.70 7.92
N ARG A 140 -32.51 11.70 8.71
CA ARG A 140 -32.77 11.53 10.15
C ARG A 140 -33.83 10.47 10.43
N ALA A 141 -34.88 10.43 9.62
CA ALA A 141 -35.95 9.45 9.76
C ALA A 141 -35.51 8.00 9.45
N HIS A 142 -34.57 7.80 8.52
CA HIS A 142 -34.14 6.46 8.07
C HIS A 142 -32.87 5.96 8.74
N TYR A 143 -31.93 6.85 9.03
CA TYR A 143 -30.55 6.51 9.35
C TYR A 143 -30.06 7.11 10.67
N GLY A 144 -30.84 8.03 11.27
CA GLY A 144 -30.50 8.68 12.53
C GLY A 144 -29.71 9.99 12.35
N PRO A 145 -28.94 10.43 13.36
CA PRO A 145 -28.28 11.73 13.33
C PRO A 145 -27.38 11.92 12.11
N THR A 146 -27.40 13.13 11.52
CA THR A 146 -26.54 13.50 10.39
C THR A 146 -25.11 13.87 10.83
N TYR A 147 -24.94 14.27 12.09
CA TYR A 147 -23.67 14.44 12.77
C TYR A 147 -23.81 14.02 14.23
N GLN A 148 -22.76 13.41 14.79
CA GLN A 148 -22.75 12.89 16.16
C GLN A 148 -21.33 12.54 16.59
N SER A 149 -21.12 12.41 17.90
CA SER A 149 -19.88 11.90 18.47
C SER A 149 -20.18 10.80 19.50
N PHE A 150 -19.20 9.93 19.72
CA PHE A 150 -19.26 8.91 20.77
C PHE A 150 -17.86 8.44 21.15
N ASP A 151 -17.69 8.00 22.39
CA ASP A 151 -16.43 7.42 22.86
C ASP A 151 -16.46 5.90 22.75
N HIS A 152 -15.39 5.32 22.24
CA HIS A 152 -15.19 3.88 22.27
C HIS A 152 -13.74 3.54 22.59
N LYS A 153 -13.52 2.89 23.75
CA LYS A 153 -12.22 2.35 24.20
C LYS A 153 -11.05 3.34 24.05
N GLY A 154 -11.26 4.60 24.41
CA GLY A 154 -10.21 5.64 24.45
C GLY A 154 -10.05 6.44 23.15
N ILE A 155 -10.87 6.17 22.13
CA ILE A 155 -10.97 7.01 20.93
C ILE A 155 -12.31 7.76 20.98
N HIS A 156 -12.26 9.04 20.65
CA HIS A 156 -13.44 9.87 20.44
C HIS A 156 -13.76 9.90 18.93
N PHE A 157 -14.87 9.29 18.54
CA PHE A 157 -15.34 9.20 17.17
C PHE A 157 -16.24 10.39 16.85
N ILE A 158 -16.05 11.03 15.70
CA ILE A 158 -16.85 12.16 15.24
C ILE A 158 -17.33 11.91 13.81
N ILE A 159 -18.63 11.97 13.60
CA ILE A 159 -19.28 11.95 12.28
C ILE A 159 -19.75 13.36 11.94
N ILE A 160 -19.43 13.82 10.73
CA ILE A 160 -19.90 15.12 10.21
C ILE A 160 -20.71 14.94 8.92
N ASN A 161 -21.75 15.77 8.75
CA ASN A 161 -22.46 15.96 7.50
C ASN A 161 -21.69 16.97 6.64
N SER A 162 -20.77 16.45 5.81
CA SER A 162 -20.00 17.29 4.89
C SER A 162 -20.82 17.94 3.76
N PRO A 163 -21.85 17.31 3.15
CA PRO A 163 -22.75 18.00 2.22
C PRO A 163 -23.35 19.31 2.75
N ALA A 164 -23.67 19.39 4.06
CA ALA A 164 -24.29 20.57 4.66
C ALA A 164 -23.32 21.77 4.84
N LEU A 165 -22.02 21.59 4.69
CA LEU A 165 -21.05 22.68 4.84
C LEU A 165 -21.10 23.64 3.64
N ASN A 166 -21.03 24.96 3.90
CA ASN A 166 -21.30 26.05 2.95
C ASN A 166 -22.73 26.12 2.39
N SER A 167 -23.70 25.37 2.94
CA SER A 167 -25.08 25.35 2.41
C SER A 167 -25.94 26.55 2.83
N GLY A 168 -25.55 27.27 3.89
CA GLY A 168 -26.37 28.30 4.52
C GLY A 168 -27.58 27.76 5.30
N LEU A 169 -27.73 26.43 5.41
CA LEU A 169 -28.79 25.78 6.17
C LEU A 169 -28.56 25.94 7.68
N ARG A 170 -29.63 25.75 8.47
CA ARG A 170 -29.52 25.82 9.94
C ARG A 170 -28.50 24.81 10.47
N GLU A 171 -28.53 23.59 9.91
CA GLU A 171 -27.60 22.51 10.27
C GLU A 171 -26.14 22.91 10.10
N GLU A 172 -25.78 23.70 9.09
CA GLU A 172 -24.38 24.13 8.91
C GLU A 172 -23.89 24.87 10.16
N SER A 173 -24.65 25.89 10.59
CA SER A 173 -24.25 26.73 11.73
C SER A 173 -24.24 25.95 13.05
N GLU A 174 -25.22 25.06 13.24
CA GLU A 174 -25.33 24.21 14.43
C GLU A 174 -24.19 23.18 14.49
N GLN A 175 -23.92 22.48 13.40
CA GLN A 175 -22.84 21.50 13.29
C GLN A 175 -21.47 22.14 13.49
N ARG A 176 -21.22 23.33 12.93
CA ARG A 176 -19.93 24.02 13.09
C ARG A 176 -19.66 24.40 14.55
N ALA A 177 -20.65 25.01 15.20
CA ALA A 177 -20.54 25.37 16.61
C ALA A 177 -20.39 24.13 17.51
N TRP A 178 -21.12 23.06 17.20
CA TRP A 178 -21.00 21.77 17.88
C TRP A 178 -19.59 21.18 17.72
N LEU A 179 -19.07 21.05 16.50
CA LEU A 179 -17.76 20.43 16.25
C LEU A 179 -16.61 21.19 16.93
N GLU A 180 -16.66 22.52 16.91
CA GLU A 180 -15.69 23.36 17.61
C GLU A 180 -15.70 23.12 19.13
N ASN A 181 -16.88 22.92 19.72
CA ASN A 181 -17.01 22.61 21.13
C ASN A 181 -16.57 21.18 21.44
N GLU A 182 -16.99 20.17 20.66
CA GLU A 182 -16.60 18.77 20.84
C GLU A 182 -15.08 18.61 20.88
N LEU A 183 -14.37 19.16 19.88
CA LEU A 183 -12.92 19.06 19.81
C LEU A 183 -12.21 19.83 20.95
N LYS A 184 -12.83 20.89 21.45
CA LYS A 184 -12.33 21.65 22.60
C LYS A 184 -12.50 20.90 23.90
N GLU A 185 -13.65 20.25 24.11
CA GLU A 185 -13.95 19.46 25.31
C GLU A 185 -13.10 18.18 25.35
N HIS A 186 -12.84 17.57 24.20
CA HIS A 186 -12.02 16.36 24.07
C HIS A 186 -10.55 16.67 23.76
N LYS A 187 -10.04 17.83 24.21
CA LYS A 187 -8.64 18.21 23.99
C LYS A 187 -7.70 17.21 24.66
N GLY A 188 -6.82 16.61 23.86
CA GLY A 188 -5.85 15.62 24.33
C GLY A 188 -6.36 14.18 24.24
N CYS A 189 -7.63 13.97 23.88
CA CYS A 189 -8.13 12.67 23.45
C CYS A 189 -7.62 12.35 22.04
N ARG A 190 -7.59 11.06 21.70
CA ARG A 190 -7.34 10.61 20.33
C ARG A 190 -8.66 10.68 19.57
N VAL A 191 -8.68 11.40 18.45
CA VAL A 191 -9.90 11.71 17.70
C VAL A 191 -9.82 11.14 16.30
N HIS A 192 -10.86 10.41 15.89
CA HIS A 192 -11.07 9.96 14.51
C HIS A 192 -12.31 10.65 13.94
N ILE A 193 -12.16 11.33 12.80
CA ILE A 193 -13.24 12.04 12.11
C ILE A 193 -13.66 11.27 10.86
N PHE A 194 -14.97 11.18 10.63
CA PHE A 194 -15.58 10.50 9.49
C PHE A 194 -16.46 11.50 8.73
N SER A 195 -16.21 11.59 7.43
CA SER A 195 -16.84 12.53 6.50
C SER A 195 -17.14 11.80 5.20
N HIS A 196 -18.09 12.29 4.41
CA HIS A 196 -18.28 11.77 3.07
C HIS A 196 -17.29 12.41 2.09
N TYR A 197 -17.30 13.74 1.98
CA TYR A 197 -16.31 14.47 1.20
C TYR A 197 -14.96 14.51 1.91
N PRO A 198 -13.85 14.22 1.22
CA PRO A 198 -12.53 14.55 1.73
C PRO A 198 -12.32 16.07 1.71
N PRO A 199 -11.48 16.62 2.61
CA PRO A 199 -11.22 18.05 2.62
C PRO A 199 -10.54 18.52 1.32
N TYR A 200 -9.65 17.71 0.75
CA TYR A 200 -8.97 17.97 -0.52
C TYR A 200 -8.44 16.68 -1.17
N LEU A 201 -8.10 16.72 -2.46
CA LEU A 201 -7.53 15.64 -3.25
C LEU A 201 -6.01 15.62 -3.18
N TYR A 202 -5.37 16.71 -3.63
CA TYR A 202 -3.94 16.81 -3.82
C TYR A 202 -3.29 17.86 -2.91
N THR A 203 -3.78 19.10 -2.90
CA THR A 203 -3.24 20.15 -2.00
C THR A 203 -4.35 20.88 -1.22
N PRO A 204 -4.07 21.38 0.00
CA PRO A 204 -5.06 22.11 0.80
C PRO A 204 -5.66 23.35 0.12
N ASP A 205 -4.89 23.96 -0.76
CA ASP A 205 -5.17 25.20 -1.50
C ASP A 205 -5.63 24.96 -2.95
N GLU A 206 -5.93 23.70 -3.32
CA GLU A 206 -6.41 23.39 -4.66
C GLU A 206 -7.76 24.05 -4.99
N PRO A 207 -8.11 24.24 -6.27
CA PRO A 207 -9.42 24.76 -6.63
C PRO A 207 -10.58 23.87 -6.14
N ASP A 208 -11.68 24.53 -5.80
CA ASP A 208 -12.98 23.92 -5.54
C ASP A 208 -13.42 23.11 -6.77
N ASN A 209 -13.87 21.88 -6.54
CA ASN A 209 -14.34 20.96 -7.57
C ASN A 209 -15.30 19.94 -6.96
N TYR A 210 -15.90 19.07 -7.77
CA TYR A 210 -16.89 18.11 -7.28
C TYR A 210 -16.41 17.19 -6.14
N ASP A 211 -15.11 16.89 -6.06
CA ASP A 211 -14.60 15.81 -5.22
C ASP A 211 -14.04 16.26 -3.87
N ASN A 212 -13.92 17.56 -3.64
CA ASN A 212 -13.40 18.11 -2.40
C ASN A 212 -14.43 19.00 -1.69
N LEU A 213 -14.18 19.32 -0.43
CA LEU A 213 -14.95 20.33 0.29
C LEU A 213 -14.60 21.73 -0.23
N ASP A 214 -15.56 22.63 -0.45
CA ASP A 214 -15.29 23.96 -0.99
C ASP A 214 -14.81 24.97 0.06
N GLN A 215 -14.16 26.04 -0.39
CA GLN A 215 -13.88 27.19 0.48
C GLN A 215 -15.17 27.95 0.80
N PRO A 216 -15.32 28.52 2.03
CA PRO A 216 -14.35 28.58 3.12
C PRO A 216 -14.37 27.37 4.10
N ALA A 217 -15.36 26.48 4.02
CA ALA A 217 -15.48 25.34 4.94
C ALA A 217 -14.24 24.45 4.96
N ARG A 218 -13.58 24.23 3.81
CA ARG A 218 -12.32 23.48 3.76
C ARG A 218 -11.26 24.05 4.70
N ARG A 219 -10.96 25.35 4.60
CA ARG A 219 -9.93 25.97 5.43
C ARG A 219 -10.30 25.91 6.91
N TRP A 220 -11.56 26.21 7.23
CA TRP A 220 -12.07 26.10 8.60
C TRP A 220 -11.87 24.71 9.19
N LEU A 221 -12.23 23.66 8.45
CA LEU A 221 -12.09 22.28 8.91
C LEU A 221 -10.61 21.89 9.07
N LEU A 222 -9.75 22.24 8.11
CA LEU A 222 -8.32 21.96 8.18
C LEU A 222 -7.64 22.64 9.38
N ASP A 223 -7.96 23.92 9.62
CA ASP A 223 -7.44 24.66 10.78
C ASP A 223 -7.88 24.00 12.11
N LEU A 224 -9.10 23.48 12.14
CA LEU A 224 -9.66 22.83 13.33
C LEU A 224 -9.01 21.47 13.60
N ILE A 225 -8.84 20.61 12.58
CA ILE A 225 -8.17 19.31 12.75
C ILE A 225 -6.69 19.47 13.12
N GLU A 226 -6.01 20.49 12.55
CA GLU A 226 -4.62 20.80 12.88
C GLU A 226 -4.50 21.27 14.33
N LYS A 227 -5.32 22.25 14.74
CA LYS A 227 -5.30 22.82 16.09
C LYS A 227 -5.52 21.78 17.18
N HIS A 228 -6.38 20.80 16.92
CA HIS A 228 -6.75 19.76 17.89
C HIS A 228 -5.96 18.46 17.70
N ARG A 229 -5.02 18.41 16.74
CA ARG A 229 -4.15 17.25 16.46
C ARG A 229 -4.98 15.97 16.26
N VAL A 230 -6.03 16.08 15.44
CA VAL A 230 -6.88 14.93 15.08
C VAL A 230 -5.98 13.83 14.54
N GLU A 231 -6.19 12.60 15.02
CA GLU A 231 -5.28 11.50 14.71
C GLU A 231 -5.57 10.96 13.29
N ALA A 232 -6.84 10.77 12.94
CA ALA A 232 -7.25 10.21 11.65
C ALA A 232 -8.50 10.90 11.08
N PHE A 233 -8.54 11.06 9.77
CA PHE A 233 -9.71 11.51 9.01
C PHE A 233 -10.02 10.51 7.90
N PHE A 234 -11.25 10.01 7.82
CA PHE A 234 -11.68 9.04 6.82
C PHE A 234 -12.79 9.62 5.94
N ALA A 235 -12.66 9.47 4.61
CA ALA A 235 -13.59 9.95 3.60
C ALA A 235 -13.90 8.93 2.49
N GLY A 236 -15.06 9.10 1.86
CA GLY A 236 -15.63 8.29 0.78
C GLY A 236 -15.62 9.02 -0.57
N HIS A 237 -16.73 9.05 -1.30
CA HIS A 237 -17.06 9.93 -2.44
C HIS A 237 -16.26 9.73 -3.74
N ILE A 238 -14.94 9.62 -3.65
CA ILE A 238 -14.05 9.52 -4.82
C ILE A 238 -14.05 8.11 -5.41
N HIS A 239 -14.38 7.11 -4.58
CA HIS A 239 -14.28 5.69 -4.91
C HIS A 239 -12.84 5.26 -5.27
N GLN A 240 -11.84 5.96 -4.75
CA GLN A 240 -10.43 5.61 -4.96
C GLN A 240 -9.67 5.68 -3.64
N PHE A 241 -8.67 4.81 -3.50
CA PHE A 241 -7.76 4.92 -2.37
C PHE A 241 -6.81 6.09 -2.56
N PHE A 242 -6.88 7.05 -1.65
CA PHE A 242 -5.87 8.09 -1.49
C PHE A 242 -5.44 8.17 -0.03
N HIS A 243 -4.15 8.45 0.18
CA HIS A 243 -3.62 8.69 1.52
C HIS A 243 -2.75 9.93 1.48
N LYS A 244 -3.02 10.85 2.41
CA LYS A 244 -2.26 12.07 2.58
C LYS A 244 -2.07 12.39 4.05
N ARG A 245 -0.98 13.07 4.40
CA ARG A 245 -0.75 13.60 5.75
C ARG A 245 -0.92 15.12 5.79
N HIS A 246 -1.82 15.60 6.65
CA HIS A 246 -1.99 17.01 6.97
C HIS A 246 -1.46 17.28 8.38
N ASN A 247 -0.26 17.84 8.46
CA ASN A 247 0.49 17.99 9.71
C ASN A 247 0.64 16.64 10.45
N GLU A 248 -0.11 16.39 11.52
CA GLU A 248 -0.10 15.12 12.26
C GLU A 248 -1.27 14.18 11.91
N THR A 249 -2.28 14.68 11.20
CA THR A 249 -3.48 13.91 10.81
C THR A 249 -3.22 13.12 9.53
N ASP A 250 -3.47 11.81 9.56
CA ASP A 250 -3.58 11.03 8.33
C ASP A 250 -5.00 11.13 7.78
N ILE A 251 -5.11 11.45 6.49
CA ILE A 251 -6.37 11.60 5.78
C ILE A 251 -6.45 10.49 4.74
N TYR A 252 -7.46 9.64 4.87
CA TYR A 252 -7.76 8.55 3.95
C TYR A 252 -8.97 8.89 3.10
N ASN A 253 -8.84 8.66 1.80
CA ASN A 253 -10.00 8.33 0.98
C ASN A 253 -10.04 6.82 0.80
N LEU A 254 -11.14 6.18 1.16
CA LEU A 254 -11.24 4.71 1.12
C LEU A 254 -11.83 4.20 -0.20
N LEU A 255 -11.69 2.89 -0.41
CA LEU A 255 -12.27 2.20 -1.55
C LEU A 255 -13.80 2.18 -1.44
N SER A 256 -14.46 2.26 -2.58
CA SER A 256 -15.90 1.97 -2.67
C SER A 256 -16.15 0.46 -2.57
N THR A 257 -17.26 0.10 -1.93
CA THR A 257 -17.81 -1.26 -1.99
C THR A 257 -18.59 -1.50 -3.28
N GLY A 258 -19.25 -0.47 -3.81
CA GLY A 258 -20.19 -0.59 -4.91
C GLY A 258 -19.54 -0.59 -6.29
N ASN A 259 -18.87 0.50 -6.66
CA ASN A 259 -18.35 0.75 -8.02
C ASN A 259 -17.23 1.79 -8.00
N LEU A 260 -16.58 2.07 -9.13
CA LEU A 260 -15.54 3.11 -9.20
C LEU A 260 -15.95 4.26 -10.12
N ARG A 261 -15.32 5.41 -9.89
CA ARG A 261 -15.43 6.55 -10.77
C ARG A 261 -14.44 6.46 -11.94
N GLN A 262 -14.98 6.56 -13.16
CA GLN A 262 -14.24 6.34 -14.40
C GLN A 262 -13.13 7.35 -14.69
N ASP A 263 -13.25 8.60 -14.22
CA ASP A 263 -12.29 9.67 -14.47
C ASP A 263 -10.92 9.33 -13.88
N TYR A 264 -10.92 8.69 -12.72
CA TYR A 264 -9.71 8.22 -12.07
C TYR A 264 -9.03 7.04 -12.77
N ALA A 265 -9.65 6.40 -13.76
CA ALA A 265 -8.93 5.43 -14.60
C ALA A 265 -7.75 6.08 -15.34
N ASN A 266 -7.81 7.40 -15.58
CA ASN A 266 -6.75 8.16 -16.25
C ASN A 266 -5.48 8.33 -15.41
N ILE A 267 -5.50 8.08 -14.10
CA ILE A 267 -4.27 8.10 -13.27
C ILE A 267 -3.35 6.90 -13.59
N PHE A 268 -3.85 5.91 -14.33
CA PHE A 268 -3.10 4.76 -14.80
C PHE A 268 -2.75 4.93 -16.29
N ARG A 269 -1.49 4.68 -16.66
CA ARG A 269 -0.98 4.91 -18.03
C ARG A 269 -1.27 3.74 -19.00
N VAL A 270 -2.40 3.06 -18.81
CA VAL A 270 -2.87 1.91 -19.59
C VAL A 270 -4.39 1.98 -19.76
N GLU A 271 -4.94 1.13 -20.62
CA GLU A 271 -6.39 1.08 -20.86
C GLU A 271 -7.18 0.88 -19.56
N ALA A 272 -8.32 1.55 -19.44
CA ALA A 272 -9.20 1.38 -18.29
C ALA A 272 -9.69 -0.07 -18.16
N ALA A 273 -10.09 -0.45 -16.95
CA ALA A 273 -10.75 -1.73 -16.71
C ALA A 273 -12.19 -1.73 -17.30
N GLU A 274 -12.96 -2.78 -17.00
CA GLU A 274 -14.34 -2.93 -17.49
C GLU A 274 -15.21 -1.70 -17.23
N GLU A 275 -16.16 -1.46 -18.14
CA GLU A 275 -17.07 -0.30 -18.13
C GLU A 275 -16.34 1.05 -18.03
N TYR A 276 -15.22 1.15 -18.76
CA TYR A 276 -14.36 2.34 -18.81
C TYR A 276 -13.80 2.71 -17.44
N GLY A 277 -13.49 1.71 -16.61
CA GLY A 277 -12.93 1.88 -15.28
C GLY A 277 -13.97 1.94 -14.14
N ARG A 278 -15.27 1.78 -14.43
CA ARG A 278 -16.32 1.72 -13.39
C ARG A 278 -16.33 0.38 -12.65
N ASN A 279 -15.72 -0.64 -13.24
CA ASN A 279 -15.61 -1.98 -12.67
C ASN A 279 -14.16 -2.49 -12.71
N ASP A 280 -13.27 -1.86 -11.93
CA ASP A 280 -11.95 -2.42 -11.64
C ASP A 280 -12.01 -3.23 -10.33
N ALA A 281 -12.45 -4.49 -10.43
CA ALA A 281 -12.83 -5.29 -9.28
C ALA A 281 -11.75 -5.39 -8.16
N PRO A 282 -10.44 -5.53 -8.46
CA PRO A 282 -9.39 -5.48 -7.44
C PRO A 282 -9.34 -4.19 -6.62
N LYS A 283 -9.93 -3.09 -7.08
CA LYS A 283 -9.98 -1.79 -6.38
C LYS A 283 -11.29 -1.57 -5.60
N LEU A 284 -12.16 -2.57 -5.51
CA LEU A 284 -13.33 -2.54 -4.64
C LEU A 284 -12.99 -3.16 -3.29
N GLY A 285 -13.60 -2.66 -2.22
CA GLY A 285 -13.28 -3.15 -0.88
C GLY A 285 -13.90 -2.37 0.27
N TYR A 286 -13.33 -2.61 1.44
CA TYR A 286 -13.62 -1.98 2.73
C TYR A 286 -12.31 -1.86 3.53
N ALA A 287 -12.35 -1.28 4.72
CA ALA A 287 -11.21 -1.22 5.62
C ALA A 287 -11.53 -1.83 6.99
N ILE A 288 -10.49 -2.36 7.65
CA ILE A 288 -10.49 -2.69 9.07
C ILE A 288 -9.43 -1.82 9.72
N VAL A 289 -9.77 -1.15 10.81
CA VAL A 289 -8.84 -0.31 11.55
C VAL A 289 -8.57 -0.95 12.90
N ASP A 290 -7.32 -1.36 13.10
CA ASP A 290 -6.83 -1.86 14.37
C ASP A 290 -6.33 -0.70 15.22
N VAL A 291 -6.88 -0.55 16.42
CA VAL A 291 -6.52 0.53 17.35
C VAL A 291 -5.65 -0.03 18.46
N TYR A 292 -4.48 0.58 18.65
CA TYR A 292 -3.52 0.25 19.68
C TYR A 292 -3.55 1.33 20.77
N GLU A 293 -2.77 1.17 21.85
CA GLU A 293 -2.69 2.19 22.91
C GLU A 293 -2.18 3.53 22.36
N ASN A 294 -1.19 3.45 21.46
CA ASN A 294 -0.56 4.59 20.81
C ASN A 294 -0.60 4.39 19.30
N GLY A 295 -1.59 4.99 18.63
CA GLY A 295 -1.78 4.88 17.19
C GLY A 295 -2.78 3.81 16.75
N TYR A 296 -2.94 3.70 15.44
CA TYR A 296 -3.86 2.79 14.78
C TYR A 296 -3.26 2.38 13.43
N ILE A 297 -3.79 1.31 12.84
CA ILE A 297 -3.42 0.87 11.50
C ILE A 297 -4.67 0.59 10.70
N THR A 298 -4.72 1.17 9.50
CA THR A 298 -5.81 0.96 8.54
C THR A 298 -5.44 -0.15 7.57
N HIS A 299 -6.14 -1.27 7.67
CA HIS A 299 -6.01 -2.41 6.79
C HIS A 299 -7.04 -2.31 5.65
N ILE A 300 -6.58 -2.14 4.41
CA ILE A 300 -7.44 -2.20 3.24
C ILE A 300 -7.75 -3.67 2.90
N ARG A 301 -9.03 -3.99 2.77
CA ARG A 301 -9.55 -5.31 2.39
C ARG A 301 -10.16 -5.23 1.01
N ARG A 302 -9.49 -5.82 0.02
CA ARG A 302 -10.01 -5.91 -1.35
C ARG A 302 -11.11 -6.97 -1.41
N SER A 303 -12.30 -6.58 -1.84
CA SER A 303 -13.42 -7.49 -2.07
C SER A 303 -13.31 -8.21 -3.41
N TYR A 304 -12.47 -7.72 -4.33
CA TYR A 304 -12.37 -8.23 -5.71
C TYR A 304 -13.72 -8.27 -6.44
N GLY A 305 -14.66 -7.39 -6.05
CA GLY A 305 -16.00 -7.35 -6.60
C GLY A 305 -16.87 -8.57 -6.29
N GLN A 306 -16.51 -9.37 -5.28
CA GLN A 306 -17.29 -10.54 -4.85
C GLN A 306 -18.71 -10.15 -4.45
N THR A 307 -19.63 -11.09 -4.68
CA THR A 307 -21.08 -10.91 -4.51
C THR A 307 -21.67 -12.00 -3.65
N LEU A 308 -22.75 -11.69 -2.94
CA LEU A 308 -23.54 -12.65 -2.19
C LEU A 308 -25.03 -12.37 -2.43
N LEU A 309 -25.76 -13.39 -2.88
CA LEU A 309 -27.20 -13.24 -3.12
C LEU A 309 -27.97 -13.13 -1.79
N LYS A 310 -29.18 -12.58 -1.85
CA LYS A 310 -30.05 -12.50 -0.68
C LYS A 310 -30.33 -13.90 -0.10
N GLY A 311 -30.07 -14.08 1.19
CA GLY A 311 -30.28 -15.34 1.92
C GLY A 311 -29.11 -16.31 1.87
N GLU A 312 -28.09 -16.07 1.04
CA GLU A 312 -26.85 -16.84 1.09
C GLU A 312 -26.01 -16.42 2.30
N LYS A 313 -25.13 -17.32 2.74
CA LYS A 313 -24.17 -17.05 3.81
C LYS A 313 -22.76 -17.25 3.29
N LEU A 314 -21.87 -16.32 3.62
CA LEU A 314 -20.45 -16.48 3.36
C LEU A 314 -19.88 -17.55 4.32
N GLN A 315 -19.27 -18.59 3.76
CA GLN A 315 -18.60 -19.60 4.57
C GLN A 315 -17.41 -18.98 5.31
N LYS A 316 -17.42 -19.03 6.64
CA LYS A 316 -16.26 -18.62 7.44
C LYS A 316 -15.10 -19.60 7.18
N ARG A 317 -13.97 -19.06 6.75
CA ARG A 317 -12.70 -19.80 6.58
C ARG A 317 -11.65 -19.14 7.46
N GLU A 318 -10.78 -19.95 8.05
CA GLU A 318 -9.62 -19.41 8.74
C GLU A 318 -8.63 -18.90 7.69
N THR A 319 -8.17 -17.67 7.83
CA THR A 319 -7.20 -17.04 6.94
C THR A 319 -6.02 -16.55 7.75
N ILE A 320 -4.88 -16.36 7.07
CA ILE A 320 -3.75 -15.66 7.65
C ILE A 320 -4.07 -14.16 7.74
N ASP A 321 -3.88 -13.60 8.92
CA ASP A 321 -4.11 -12.17 9.16
C ASP A 321 -2.98 -11.35 8.53
N HIS A 322 -3.32 -10.31 7.77
CA HIS A 322 -2.31 -9.46 7.13
C HIS A 322 -1.82 -8.40 8.10
N ASP A 323 -0.57 -8.55 8.53
CA ASP A 323 0.11 -7.51 9.29
C ASP A 323 0.71 -6.46 8.35
N TYR A 324 0.37 -5.20 8.58
CA TYR A 324 1.00 -4.09 7.89
C TYR A 324 2.34 -3.74 8.53
N PRO A 325 3.27 -3.13 7.78
CA PRO A 325 4.65 -2.97 8.19
C PRO A 325 4.88 -2.33 9.57
N HIS A 326 3.93 -1.57 10.12
CA HIS A 326 4.05 -1.00 11.47
C HIS A 326 3.96 -2.03 12.62
N ASN A 327 3.37 -3.21 12.40
CA ASN A 327 3.09 -4.22 13.45
C ASN A 327 3.95 -5.47 13.38
N SER A 328 4.78 -5.60 12.36
CA SER A 328 5.36 -6.88 12.00
C SER A 328 6.77 -6.78 11.47
N ILE A 329 7.42 -7.93 11.35
CA ILE A 329 8.71 -8.04 10.71
C ILE A 329 8.50 -7.60 9.26
N SER A 330 9.17 -6.50 8.89
CA SER A 330 9.09 -5.97 7.55
C SER A 330 9.51 -7.02 6.53
N SER A 331 8.92 -6.98 5.34
CA SER A 331 9.41 -7.78 4.23
C SER A 331 10.94 -7.63 4.11
N PRO A 332 11.70 -8.73 3.98
CA PRO A 332 13.14 -8.66 3.76
C PRO A 332 13.46 -8.11 2.37
N LEU A 333 12.45 -7.99 1.51
CA LEU A 333 12.58 -7.49 0.16
C LEU A 333 12.31 -5.99 0.12
N GLY A 334 13.24 -5.25 -0.46
CA GLY A 334 13.00 -3.95 -1.06
C GLY A 334 12.66 -4.07 -2.54
N VAL A 335 12.28 -2.96 -3.16
CA VAL A 335 12.00 -2.90 -4.60
C VAL A 335 12.66 -1.69 -5.25
N GLN A 336 13.12 -1.89 -6.49
CA GLN A 336 13.47 -0.78 -7.36
C GLN A 336 12.19 -0.19 -7.93
N VAL A 337 11.96 1.09 -7.64
CA VAL A 337 10.82 1.82 -8.19
C VAL A 337 11.25 2.48 -9.49
N ARG A 338 10.68 2.01 -10.61
CA ARG A 338 11.01 2.48 -11.97
C ARG A 338 10.08 3.58 -12.49
N TYR A 339 8.95 3.75 -11.83
CA TYR A 339 7.92 4.73 -12.19
C TYR A 339 7.83 5.78 -11.09
N PRO A 340 7.51 7.05 -11.40
CA PRO A 340 7.56 8.10 -10.39
C PRO A 340 6.62 7.83 -9.20
N LEU A 341 7.14 7.96 -7.98
CA LEU A 341 6.37 7.72 -6.74
C LEU A 341 5.30 8.79 -6.47
N ALA A 342 5.51 9.99 -6.98
CA ALA A 342 4.64 11.14 -6.78
C ALA A 342 4.06 11.66 -8.11
N GLU A 343 3.81 10.76 -9.08
CA GLU A 343 3.17 11.15 -10.34
C GLU A 343 1.80 11.77 -10.07
N VAL A 344 1.62 12.99 -10.58
CA VAL A 344 0.36 13.73 -10.53
C VAL A 344 -0.22 13.78 -11.92
N THR A 345 -1.45 13.33 -12.06
CA THR A 345 -2.21 13.39 -13.32
C THR A 345 -3.23 14.51 -13.23
N GLU A 346 -3.21 15.39 -14.22
CA GLU A 346 -4.32 16.29 -14.47
C GLU A 346 -5.42 15.51 -15.19
N LEU A 347 -6.56 15.36 -14.51
CA LEU A 347 -7.69 14.60 -15.05
C LEU A 347 -8.37 15.39 -16.19
N PRO A 348 -8.92 14.70 -17.20
CA PRO A 348 -9.67 15.38 -18.26
C PRO A 348 -10.88 16.12 -17.65
N ASN A 349 -11.32 17.22 -18.28
CA ASN A 349 -12.60 17.84 -17.94
C ASN A 349 -13.70 16.79 -18.07
N MET A 350 -14.52 16.67 -17.05
CA MET A 350 -15.51 15.61 -16.95
C MET A 350 -16.90 16.19 -17.06
N GLY A 351 -17.51 16.07 -18.24
CA GLY A 351 -18.93 16.26 -18.53
C GLY A 351 -19.75 16.88 -17.39
N PRO A 352 -20.70 16.15 -16.79
CA PRO A 352 -21.64 16.75 -15.85
C PRO A 352 -21.03 17.16 -14.51
N LEU A 353 -19.87 16.65 -14.07
CA LEU A 353 -19.39 16.87 -12.69
C LEU A 353 -18.33 17.98 -12.58
N ASP A 354 -17.47 18.13 -13.59
CA ASP A 354 -16.37 19.11 -13.60
C ASP A 354 -16.13 19.63 -15.04
N GLU A 355 -17.18 20.11 -15.73
CA GLU A 355 -17.06 20.57 -17.14
C GLU A 355 -16.07 21.73 -17.30
N PHE A 356 -16.03 22.62 -16.30
CA PHE A 356 -15.34 23.92 -16.40
C PHE A 356 -14.01 23.98 -15.65
N THR A 357 -13.61 22.90 -14.97
CA THR A 357 -12.43 22.85 -14.11
C THR A 357 -11.64 21.56 -14.32
N ARG A 358 -10.31 21.66 -14.29
CA ARG A 358 -9.44 20.47 -14.19
C ARG A 358 -9.01 20.27 -12.76
N LYS A 359 -9.02 19.02 -12.33
CA LYS A 359 -8.50 18.61 -11.02
C LYS A 359 -7.25 17.74 -11.20
N LYS A 360 -6.41 17.75 -10.17
CA LYS A 360 -5.17 16.97 -10.11
C LYS A 360 -5.34 15.84 -9.12
N ALA A 361 -4.86 14.65 -9.48
CA ALA A 361 -4.86 13.49 -8.60
C ALA A 361 -3.47 12.83 -8.62
N ARG A 362 -2.96 12.50 -7.44
CA ARG A 362 -1.74 11.70 -7.29
C ARG A 362 -2.11 10.21 -7.20
N ASN A 363 -1.37 9.35 -7.89
CA ASN A 363 -1.63 7.92 -7.84
C ASN A 363 -1.03 7.27 -6.58
N ASP A 364 -1.85 7.12 -5.53
CA ASP A 364 -1.42 6.52 -4.26
C ASP A 364 -1.51 4.99 -4.21
N TYR A 365 -1.87 4.32 -5.31
CA TYR A 365 -1.89 2.86 -5.35
C TYR A 365 -0.48 2.24 -5.23
N THR A 366 0.57 2.97 -5.60
CA THR A 366 1.96 2.51 -5.36
C THR A 366 2.23 2.41 -3.87
N PHE A 367 1.78 3.40 -3.08
CA PHE A 367 1.89 3.35 -1.62
C PHE A 367 1.05 2.21 -1.06
N LEU A 368 -0.23 2.08 -1.47
CA LEU A 368 -1.08 0.97 -1.04
C LEU A 368 -0.43 -0.39 -1.31
N ALA A 369 0.16 -0.57 -2.50
CA ALA A 369 0.81 -1.80 -2.92
C ALA A 369 2.05 -2.15 -2.06
N LEU A 370 2.87 -1.16 -1.72
CA LEU A 370 4.00 -1.33 -0.79
C LEU A 370 3.50 -1.70 0.61
N TRP A 371 2.44 -1.02 1.04
CA TRP A 371 1.85 -1.18 2.37
C TRP A 371 1.24 -2.58 2.53
N GLU A 372 0.48 -3.06 1.54
CA GLU A 372 -0.14 -4.40 1.51
C GLU A 372 0.88 -5.54 1.45
N THR A 373 2.06 -5.33 0.86
CA THR A 373 3.10 -6.38 0.74
C THR A 373 4.08 -6.40 1.90
N GLY A 374 4.03 -5.40 2.79
CA GLY A 374 5.00 -5.24 3.88
C GLY A 374 6.37 -4.70 3.44
N ILE A 375 6.50 -4.24 2.18
CA ILE A 375 7.76 -3.71 1.63
C ILE A 375 7.97 -2.29 2.15
N LYS A 376 9.03 -2.07 2.92
CA LYS A 376 9.38 -0.75 3.48
C LYS A 376 10.51 -0.03 2.74
N THR A 377 11.34 -0.76 2.01
CA THR A 377 12.60 -0.22 1.49
C THR A 377 12.52 -0.03 -0.01
N LEU A 378 12.72 1.21 -0.48
CA LEU A 378 12.73 1.54 -1.90
C LEU A 378 14.14 1.87 -2.37
N ARG A 379 14.46 1.43 -3.58
CA ARG A 379 15.69 1.79 -4.29
C ARG A 379 15.35 2.76 -5.41
N LEU A 380 15.87 3.97 -5.34
CA LEU A 380 15.50 5.13 -6.17
C LEU A 380 16.72 5.78 -6.83
N PRO A 381 16.57 6.41 -8.01
CA PRO A 381 17.60 7.29 -8.55
C PRO A 381 17.85 8.47 -7.61
N LEU A 382 19.10 8.86 -7.39
CA LEU A 382 19.43 10.03 -6.56
C LEU A 382 18.79 11.33 -7.09
N ALA A 383 18.58 11.42 -8.40
CA ALA A 383 17.94 12.55 -9.06
C ALA A 383 16.50 12.81 -8.58
N ASP A 384 15.81 11.81 -8.01
CA ASP A 384 14.45 11.97 -7.48
C ASP A 384 14.39 12.96 -6.31
N LEU A 385 15.51 13.19 -5.60
CA LEU A 385 15.59 14.19 -4.52
C LEU A 385 15.48 15.63 -5.05
N SER A 386 15.84 15.86 -6.31
CA SER A 386 15.78 17.19 -6.94
C SER A 386 14.36 17.62 -7.29
N ASP A 387 13.40 16.68 -7.35
CA ASP A 387 11.99 16.98 -7.64
C ASP A 387 11.21 17.26 -6.35
N ASP A 388 10.63 18.45 -6.23
CA ASP A 388 9.93 18.90 -5.01
C ASP A 388 8.71 18.04 -4.65
N ALA A 389 7.96 17.57 -5.65
CA ALA A 389 6.77 16.76 -5.42
C ALA A 389 7.16 15.37 -4.89
N THR A 390 8.15 14.75 -5.51
CA THR A 390 8.73 13.46 -5.09
C THR A 390 9.34 13.58 -3.71
N ARG A 391 10.17 14.60 -3.46
CA ARG A 391 10.78 14.83 -2.16
C ARG A 391 9.76 14.99 -1.04
N ARG A 392 8.70 15.79 -1.23
CA ARG A 392 7.60 15.91 -0.25
C ARG A 392 6.92 14.58 0.02
N ARG A 393 6.67 13.77 -1.00
CA ARG A 393 6.08 12.43 -0.84
C ARG A 393 7.01 11.48 -0.09
N LEU A 394 8.32 11.53 -0.34
CA LEU A 394 9.30 10.74 0.41
C LEU A 394 9.31 11.14 1.90
N TYR A 395 9.26 12.43 2.21
CA TYR A 395 9.14 12.89 3.60
C TYR A 395 7.89 12.41 4.31
N GLU A 396 6.75 12.47 3.62
CA GLU A 396 5.49 11.98 4.12
C GLU A 396 5.55 10.48 4.45
N LEU A 397 5.99 9.67 3.48
CA LEU A 397 6.09 8.22 3.62
C LEU A 397 7.20 7.79 4.60
N HIS A 398 8.28 8.57 4.75
CA HIS A 398 9.33 8.31 5.74
C HIS A 398 8.80 8.33 7.17
N LYS A 399 7.88 9.26 7.47
CA LYS A 399 7.19 9.32 8.77
C LYS A 399 6.32 8.08 9.02
N MET A 400 5.90 7.41 7.96
CA MET A 400 5.20 6.13 7.99
C MET A 400 6.15 4.92 7.95
N GLY A 401 7.43 5.12 8.26
CA GLY A 401 8.41 4.04 8.38
C GLY A 401 9.00 3.53 7.07
N MET A 402 8.71 4.17 5.93
CA MET A 402 9.40 3.87 4.67
C MET A 402 10.87 4.30 4.73
N ARG A 403 11.71 3.57 4.00
CA ARG A 403 13.18 3.71 4.00
C ARG A 403 13.70 3.73 2.57
N TYR A 404 14.77 4.49 2.31
CA TYR A 404 15.21 4.75 0.95
C TYR A 404 16.71 4.53 0.76
N GLY A 405 17.05 3.78 -0.26
CA GLY A 405 18.39 3.73 -0.83
C GLY A 405 18.43 4.46 -2.15
N PHE A 406 19.46 5.28 -2.35
CA PHE A 406 19.62 6.02 -3.60
C PHE A 406 20.79 5.47 -4.40
N PHE A 407 20.63 5.40 -5.71
CA PHE A 407 21.72 5.03 -6.63
C PHE A 407 22.04 6.17 -7.59
N THR A 408 23.31 6.23 -7.98
CA THR A 408 23.83 7.19 -8.95
C THR A 408 24.98 6.59 -9.74
N VAL A 409 25.19 7.09 -10.96
CA VAL A 409 26.37 6.77 -11.76
C VAL A 409 27.45 7.80 -11.45
N ASN A 410 28.65 7.34 -11.10
CA ASN A 410 29.75 8.15 -10.56
C ASN A 410 29.43 8.81 -9.21
N THR A 411 30.42 9.48 -8.63
CA THR A 411 30.26 10.18 -7.35
C THR A 411 29.33 11.39 -7.50
N PRO A 412 28.25 11.49 -6.70
CA PRO A 412 27.33 12.62 -6.76
C PRO A 412 27.88 13.85 -6.02
N ASP A 413 27.23 14.99 -6.23
CA ASP A 413 27.41 16.17 -5.38
C ASP A 413 26.98 15.84 -3.94
N PRO A 414 27.87 15.98 -2.93
CA PRO A 414 27.52 15.72 -1.54
C PRO A 414 26.48 16.68 -0.95
N ASP A 415 26.24 17.85 -1.54
CA ASP A 415 25.41 18.90 -0.93
C ASP A 415 23.93 18.51 -0.93
N ILE A 416 23.38 17.96 -2.02
CA ILE A 416 22.00 17.46 -2.07
C ILE A 416 21.75 16.30 -1.10
N ILE A 417 22.78 15.46 -0.90
CA ILE A 417 22.72 14.34 0.03
C ILE A 417 22.74 14.83 1.48
N GLN A 418 23.54 15.87 1.75
CA GLN A 418 23.63 16.46 3.07
C GLN A 418 22.35 17.22 3.44
N GLU A 419 21.73 17.91 2.46
CA GLU A 419 20.46 18.62 2.64
C GLU A 419 19.31 17.68 3.03
N HIS A 420 19.23 16.51 2.41
CA HIS A 420 18.13 15.55 2.62
C HIS A 420 18.59 14.26 3.32
N ARG A 421 19.62 14.36 4.17
CA ARG A 421 20.29 13.22 4.81
C ARG A 421 19.34 12.27 5.53
N GLU A 422 18.30 12.79 6.16
CA GLU A 422 17.32 11.99 6.92
C GLU A 422 16.51 11.01 6.06
N LEU A 423 16.37 11.28 4.76
CA LEU A 423 15.70 10.38 3.83
C LEU A 423 16.60 9.23 3.35
N ILE A 424 17.91 9.29 3.62
CA ILE A 424 18.89 8.41 2.95
C ILE A 424 19.37 7.36 3.96
N ASP A 425 19.04 6.09 3.70
CA ASP A 425 19.49 4.97 4.54
C ASP A 425 20.84 4.44 4.05
N PHE A 426 21.06 4.44 2.73
CA PHE A 426 22.30 4.03 2.09
C PHE A 426 22.43 4.64 0.68
N LEU A 427 23.67 4.69 0.20
CA LEU A 427 23.99 5.17 -1.13
C LEU A 427 24.65 4.06 -1.95
N GLU A 428 24.26 3.94 -3.20
CA GLU A 428 24.87 3.08 -4.20
C GLU A 428 25.57 3.92 -5.28
N VAL A 429 26.86 3.67 -5.47
CA VAL A 429 27.68 4.32 -6.48
C VAL A 429 28.00 3.30 -7.57
N ILE A 430 27.41 3.50 -8.74
CA ILE A 430 27.57 2.64 -9.91
C ILE A 430 28.70 3.22 -10.78
N LEU A 431 29.69 2.40 -11.10
CA LEU A 431 30.91 2.83 -11.79
C LEU A 431 31.24 1.93 -12.98
N PRO A 432 31.77 2.48 -14.08
CA PRO A 432 32.54 1.70 -15.04
C PRO A 432 33.73 1.06 -14.30
N TRP A 433 33.84 -0.26 -14.34
CA TRP A 433 34.75 -0.98 -13.44
C TRP A 433 36.23 -0.70 -13.74
N GLU A 434 36.54 -0.35 -14.97
CA GLU A 434 37.86 0.10 -15.42
C GLU A 434 38.33 1.40 -14.75
N LYS A 435 37.40 2.22 -14.23
CA LYS A 435 37.68 3.49 -13.54
C LYS A 435 37.56 3.40 -12.02
N VAL A 436 37.43 2.18 -11.46
CA VAL A 436 37.14 2.01 -10.03
C VAL A 436 38.18 2.73 -9.15
N TYR A 437 39.48 2.59 -9.43
CA TYR A 437 40.53 3.18 -8.59
C TYR A 437 40.55 4.70 -8.57
N ASP A 438 40.09 5.34 -9.65
CA ASP A 438 39.99 6.80 -9.72
C ASP A 438 38.83 7.32 -8.85
N ALA A 439 37.76 6.53 -8.72
CA ALA A 439 36.55 6.90 -7.98
C ALA A 439 36.57 6.49 -6.49
N LEU A 440 37.35 5.47 -6.10
CA LEU A 440 37.40 4.98 -4.71
C LEU A 440 37.77 6.07 -3.67
N PRO A 441 38.73 6.99 -3.93
CA PRO A 441 39.03 8.07 -2.99
C PRO A 441 37.83 8.99 -2.74
N GLU A 442 37.04 9.28 -3.77
CA GLU A 442 35.86 10.14 -3.65
C GLU A 442 34.73 9.42 -2.91
N ALA A 443 34.47 8.15 -3.23
CA ALA A 443 33.51 7.33 -2.49
C ALA A 443 33.87 7.24 -1.00
N SER A 444 35.17 7.10 -0.68
CA SER A 444 35.66 7.13 0.71
C SER A 444 35.40 8.46 1.40
N ARG A 445 35.66 9.59 0.73
CA ARG A 445 35.36 10.93 1.26
C ARG A 445 33.88 11.12 1.51
N LEU A 446 33.03 10.68 0.58
CA LEU A 446 31.58 10.77 0.67
C LEU A 446 31.05 9.98 1.87
N ARG A 447 31.52 8.73 2.02
CA ARG A 447 31.26 7.87 3.18
C ARG A 447 31.62 8.55 4.50
N MET A 448 32.83 9.11 4.60
CA MET A 448 33.30 9.80 5.81
C MET A 448 32.50 11.07 6.11
N ARG A 449 32.22 11.89 5.09
CA ARG A 449 31.50 13.17 5.25
C ARG A 449 30.06 12.96 5.71
N LEU A 450 29.38 11.94 5.19
CA LEU A 450 27.93 11.78 5.36
C LEU A 450 27.53 10.76 6.44
N SER A 451 28.49 9.98 6.95
CA SER A 451 28.23 8.88 7.89
C SER A 451 27.09 7.97 7.38
N LEU A 452 27.22 7.54 6.12
CA LEU A 452 26.25 6.71 5.39
C LEU A 452 26.92 5.43 4.90
N PRO A 453 26.22 4.28 4.91
CA PRO A 453 26.66 3.09 4.19
C PRO A 453 26.77 3.39 2.69
N VAL A 454 27.95 3.20 2.12
CA VAL A 454 28.20 3.33 0.68
C VAL A 454 28.48 1.96 0.06
N TYR A 455 27.67 1.60 -0.93
CA TYR A 455 27.80 0.39 -1.73
C TYR A 455 28.36 0.73 -3.10
N VAL A 456 29.28 -0.09 -3.61
CA VAL A 456 29.85 0.09 -4.96
C VAL A 456 29.36 -1.02 -5.88
N ALA A 457 28.96 -0.64 -7.09
CA ALA A 457 28.55 -1.53 -8.16
C ALA A 457 29.36 -1.27 -9.44
N ASN A 458 29.61 -2.31 -10.23
CA ASN A 458 30.03 -2.21 -11.62
C ASN A 458 28.84 -1.94 -12.54
N ILE A 459 29.09 -1.30 -13.68
CA ILE A 459 28.21 -1.35 -14.85
C ILE A 459 28.48 -2.64 -15.62
N GLU A 460 27.43 -3.41 -15.87
CA GLU A 460 27.48 -4.57 -16.75
C GLU A 460 26.74 -4.28 -18.05
N SER A 461 27.35 -4.67 -19.17
CA SER A 461 26.78 -4.43 -20.50
C SER A 461 27.11 -5.59 -21.44
N SER A 462 26.47 -5.61 -22.61
CA SER A 462 26.77 -6.59 -23.65
C SER A 462 28.22 -6.57 -24.14
N VAL A 463 28.96 -5.48 -23.95
CA VAL A 463 30.40 -5.39 -24.26
C VAL A 463 31.26 -6.18 -23.27
N HIS A 464 30.76 -6.37 -22.05
CA HIS A 464 31.46 -7.10 -20.98
C HIS A 464 31.14 -8.60 -20.99
N ARG A 465 30.14 -9.04 -21.78
CA ARG A 465 29.79 -10.46 -21.96
C ARG A 465 30.37 -11.03 -23.25
N LYS A 466 30.81 -12.29 -23.24
CA LYS A 466 31.14 -13.02 -24.47
C LYS A 466 29.87 -13.13 -25.33
N GLN A 467 29.90 -12.54 -26.53
CA GLN A 467 28.81 -12.68 -27.50
C GLN A 467 28.68 -14.15 -27.92
N ILE A 468 27.54 -14.77 -27.61
CA ILE A 468 27.19 -16.11 -28.09
C ILE A 468 26.20 -15.92 -29.24
N GLY A 469 26.65 -16.11 -30.49
CA GLY A 469 25.82 -16.00 -31.69
C GLY A 469 25.85 -14.65 -32.40
N THR A 470 25.01 -14.47 -33.43
CA THR A 470 25.02 -13.31 -34.35
C THR A 470 24.11 -12.16 -33.91
N LYS A 471 23.31 -12.33 -32.86
CA LYS A 471 22.38 -11.29 -32.37
C LYS A 471 23.09 -10.36 -31.40
N PHE A 472 22.90 -9.06 -31.57
CA PHE A 472 23.40 -8.01 -30.68
C PHE A 472 22.28 -7.63 -29.70
N SER A 473 22.54 -7.74 -28.40
CA SER A 473 21.60 -7.35 -27.34
C SER A 473 22.06 -6.04 -26.70
N HIS A 474 21.17 -5.07 -26.58
CA HIS A 474 21.40 -3.85 -25.78
C HIS A 474 21.15 -4.15 -24.29
N TYR A 475 21.92 -5.09 -23.76
CA TYR A 475 21.86 -5.49 -22.35
C TYR A 475 22.62 -4.48 -21.49
N MET A 476 21.96 -3.98 -20.44
CA MET A 476 22.58 -3.18 -19.39
C MET A 476 22.07 -3.66 -18.03
N SER A 477 23.00 -3.88 -17.10
CA SER A 477 22.73 -4.19 -15.70
C SER A 477 23.84 -3.61 -14.82
N HIS A 478 23.78 -3.88 -13.52
CA HIS A 478 24.80 -3.45 -12.59
C HIS A 478 24.84 -4.40 -11.40
N GLY A 479 26.03 -4.54 -10.82
CA GLY A 479 26.32 -5.50 -9.76
C GLY A 479 27.09 -6.71 -10.27
N PHE A 480 27.87 -7.30 -9.37
CA PHE A 480 28.73 -8.45 -9.66
C PHE A 480 27.91 -9.74 -9.66
N ARG A 481 28.27 -10.67 -10.54
CA ARG A 481 27.91 -12.08 -10.37
C ARG A 481 28.81 -12.73 -9.34
N ILE A 482 28.34 -13.79 -8.67
CA ILE A 482 29.12 -14.48 -7.62
C ILE A 482 30.41 -15.09 -8.18
N GLU A 483 30.39 -15.51 -9.45
CA GLU A 483 31.53 -16.04 -10.19
C GLU A 483 32.61 -14.97 -10.43
N GLU A 484 32.27 -13.70 -10.31
CA GLU A 484 33.16 -12.56 -10.62
C GLU A 484 33.88 -11.98 -9.40
N THR A 485 33.70 -12.59 -8.22
CA THR A 485 34.29 -12.13 -6.95
C THR A 485 35.81 -11.94 -6.98
N ALA A 486 36.52 -12.61 -7.89
CA ALA A 486 37.95 -12.39 -8.12
C ALA A 486 38.28 -10.92 -8.47
N ARG A 487 37.37 -10.20 -9.14
CA ARG A 487 37.50 -8.77 -9.49
C ARG A 487 37.50 -7.86 -8.26
N LEU A 488 36.95 -8.32 -7.13
CA LEU A 488 36.84 -7.54 -5.90
C LEU A 488 38.12 -7.55 -5.06
N LYS A 489 38.95 -8.60 -5.16
CA LYS A 489 40.16 -8.77 -4.33
C LYS A 489 41.06 -7.53 -4.30
N PRO A 490 41.37 -6.86 -5.42
CA PRO A 490 42.22 -5.67 -5.40
C PRO A 490 41.58 -4.46 -4.69
N VAL A 491 40.26 -4.33 -4.78
CA VAL A 491 39.51 -3.25 -4.10
C VAL A 491 39.40 -3.52 -2.61
N LEU A 492 39.19 -4.79 -2.22
CA LEU A 492 39.17 -5.23 -0.82
C LEU A 492 40.49 -4.99 -0.10
N ALA A 493 41.62 -4.94 -0.81
CA ALA A 493 42.91 -4.55 -0.26
C ALA A 493 42.94 -3.06 0.17
N HIS A 494 42.09 -2.22 -0.40
CA HIS A 494 41.94 -0.79 -0.09
C HIS A 494 40.78 -0.57 0.91
N ARG A 495 40.84 -1.24 2.07
CA ARG A 495 39.80 -1.18 3.11
C ARG A 495 39.50 0.28 3.51
N GLY A 496 38.24 0.71 3.40
CA GLY A 496 37.78 2.05 3.81
C GLY A 496 37.14 2.89 2.69
N ALA A 497 37.21 2.45 1.43
CA ALA A 497 36.60 3.16 0.30
C ALA A 497 35.09 2.90 0.12
N ALA A 498 34.60 1.74 0.55
CA ALA A 498 33.19 1.36 0.52
C ALA A 498 32.86 0.47 1.73
N ASP A 499 31.60 0.47 2.16
CA ASP A 499 31.10 -0.42 3.21
C ASP A 499 30.65 -1.78 2.64
N GLY A 500 30.33 -1.84 1.34
CA GLY A 500 29.81 -3.03 0.69
C GLY A 500 29.83 -2.99 -0.82
N PHE A 501 29.41 -4.10 -1.42
CA PHE A 501 29.31 -4.26 -2.87
C PHE A 501 27.91 -4.69 -3.28
N VAL A 502 27.54 -4.34 -4.50
CA VAL A 502 26.27 -4.74 -5.12
C VAL A 502 26.48 -5.97 -5.97
N PHE A 503 25.65 -6.98 -5.78
CA PHE A 503 25.60 -8.19 -6.59
C PHE A 503 24.30 -8.26 -7.38
N GLU A 504 24.30 -9.03 -8.46
CA GLU A 504 23.08 -9.37 -9.19
C GLU A 504 22.78 -10.87 -9.14
N VAL A 505 21.49 -11.19 -9.06
CA VAL A 505 20.96 -12.55 -9.27
C VAL A 505 20.13 -12.49 -10.54
N GLY A 506 20.61 -13.12 -11.60
CA GLY A 506 19.98 -13.17 -12.91
C GLY A 506 18.65 -13.91 -12.91
N GLN A 507 17.85 -13.70 -13.95
CA GLN A 507 16.47 -14.20 -14.01
C GLN A 507 16.37 -15.72 -13.84
N PHE A 508 17.34 -16.44 -14.38
CA PHE A 508 17.39 -17.91 -14.36
C PHE A 508 18.33 -18.49 -13.30
N ASP A 509 19.00 -17.64 -12.53
CA ASP A 509 19.80 -18.07 -11.38
C ASP A 509 18.88 -18.58 -10.27
N GLN A 510 19.41 -19.48 -9.43
CA GLN A 510 18.71 -20.02 -8.27
C GLN A 510 18.88 -19.07 -7.06
N PRO A 511 17.85 -18.32 -6.62
CA PRO A 511 18.01 -17.27 -5.62
C PRO A 511 18.65 -17.75 -4.31
N ILE A 512 18.15 -18.85 -3.71
CA ILE A 512 18.66 -19.34 -2.42
C ILE A 512 20.17 -19.64 -2.45
N TYR A 513 20.61 -20.43 -3.44
CA TYR A 513 22.01 -20.86 -3.52
C TYR A 513 22.95 -19.72 -3.90
N THR A 514 22.51 -18.86 -4.82
CA THR A 514 23.32 -17.70 -5.26
C THR A 514 23.51 -16.72 -4.11
N MET A 515 22.44 -16.41 -3.37
CA MET A 515 22.50 -15.49 -2.22
C MET A 515 23.28 -16.07 -1.06
N GLN A 516 23.17 -17.39 -0.81
CA GLN A 516 24.00 -18.08 0.17
C GLN A 516 25.49 -17.90 -0.14
N GLY A 517 25.90 -18.17 -1.38
CA GLY A 517 27.29 -18.02 -1.80
C GLY A 517 27.80 -16.59 -1.68
N ILE A 518 26.97 -15.60 -2.05
CA ILE A 518 27.29 -14.18 -1.87
C ILE A 518 27.47 -13.83 -0.38
N ASN A 519 26.54 -14.28 0.48
CA ASN A 519 26.59 -14.03 1.92
C ASN A 519 27.83 -14.66 2.58
N GLU A 520 28.15 -15.92 2.27
CA GLU A 520 29.32 -16.62 2.79
C GLU A 520 30.62 -15.94 2.34
N HIS A 521 30.69 -15.54 1.07
CA HIS A 521 31.84 -14.83 0.52
C HIS A 521 32.04 -13.47 1.19
N ALA A 522 30.96 -12.69 1.34
CA ALA A 522 31.00 -11.38 1.99
C ALA A 522 31.37 -11.46 3.46
N THR A 523 30.80 -12.42 4.20
CA THR A 523 31.14 -12.69 5.60
C THR A 523 32.62 -13.03 5.76
N SER A 524 33.15 -13.89 4.89
CA SER A 524 34.57 -14.31 4.93
C SER A 524 35.54 -13.16 4.63
N ASN A 525 35.10 -12.13 3.88
CA ASN A 525 35.95 -11.01 3.48
C ASN A 525 35.68 -9.72 4.30
N GLY A 526 34.57 -9.66 5.03
CA GLY A 526 34.23 -8.57 5.95
C GLY A 526 33.68 -7.31 5.27
N TYR A 527 32.71 -7.46 4.37
CA TYR A 527 32.01 -6.34 3.73
C TYR A 527 30.49 -6.58 3.66
N LYS A 528 29.68 -5.52 3.48
CA LYS A 528 28.21 -5.61 3.39
C LYS A 528 27.72 -5.92 1.98
N VAL A 529 26.54 -6.52 1.86
CA VAL A 529 25.97 -6.91 0.57
C VAL A 529 24.67 -6.17 0.29
N LEU A 530 24.53 -5.72 -0.97
CA LEU A 530 23.25 -5.41 -1.59
C LEU A 530 23.08 -6.34 -2.80
N ILE A 531 21.89 -6.92 -3.00
CA ILE A 531 21.60 -7.81 -4.12
C ILE A 531 20.43 -7.26 -4.93
N ASN A 532 20.63 -7.08 -6.23
CA ASN A 532 19.57 -6.85 -7.19
C ASN A 532 19.11 -8.18 -7.78
N VAL A 533 17.88 -8.57 -7.47
CA VAL A 533 17.25 -9.77 -8.01
C VAL A 533 16.45 -9.36 -9.23
N ARG A 534 16.87 -9.87 -10.37
CA ARG A 534 16.21 -9.59 -11.64
C ARG A 534 14.95 -10.44 -11.75
N LEU A 535 13.84 -9.79 -12.08
CA LEU A 535 12.69 -10.38 -12.76
C LEU A 535 12.82 -10.21 -14.29
N ALA A 536 13.70 -9.30 -14.73
CA ALA A 536 14.02 -9.07 -16.14
C ALA A 536 14.95 -10.13 -16.70
N PRO A 537 14.62 -10.74 -17.85
CA PRO A 537 15.52 -11.67 -18.52
C PRO A 537 16.79 -10.95 -19.01
N GLU A 538 17.80 -11.74 -19.34
CA GLU A 538 19.01 -11.27 -19.98
C GLU A 538 18.86 -11.05 -21.50
N ASP A 539 18.00 -11.83 -22.15
CA ASP A 539 17.67 -11.66 -23.57
C ASP A 539 16.42 -10.76 -23.72
N PRO A 540 16.52 -9.62 -24.44
CA PRO A 540 15.37 -8.76 -24.72
C PRO A 540 14.27 -9.43 -25.56
N ALA A 541 14.57 -10.55 -26.23
CA ALA A 541 13.58 -11.35 -26.97
C ALA A 541 12.76 -12.27 -26.07
N GLU A 542 13.16 -12.47 -24.81
CA GLU A 542 12.40 -13.26 -23.85
C GLU A 542 11.37 -12.41 -23.12
N TYR A 543 10.18 -12.97 -22.94
CA TYR A 543 9.10 -12.33 -22.20
C TYR A 543 8.59 -13.26 -21.10
N PRO A 544 9.14 -13.20 -19.88
CA PRO A 544 8.60 -13.94 -18.75
C PRO A 544 7.25 -13.32 -18.37
N HIS A 545 6.17 -14.03 -18.65
CA HIS A 545 4.79 -13.60 -18.38
C HIS A 545 3.99 -14.65 -17.59
N ASP A 546 4.66 -15.68 -17.09
CA ASP A 546 4.06 -16.67 -16.20
C ASP A 546 4.06 -16.13 -14.76
N ASP A 547 2.87 -15.79 -14.28
CA ASP A 547 2.64 -15.29 -12.92
C ASP A 547 3.04 -16.32 -11.85
N ASN A 548 2.99 -17.63 -12.13
CA ASN A 548 3.44 -18.66 -11.18
C ASN A 548 4.96 -18.67 -11.05
N GLN A 549 5.68 -18.59 -12.16
CA GLN A 549 7.14 -18.54 -12.13
C GLN A 549 7.63 -17.28 -11.41
N THR A 550 6.97 -16.14 -11.68
CA THR A 550 7.26 -14.88 -11.00
C THR A 550 6.97 -14.98 -9.50
N ALA A 551 5.81 -15.53 -9.09
CA ALA A 551 5.47 -15.73 -7.69
C ALA A 551 6.44 -16.69 -6.98
N ASN A 552 6.83 -17.79 -7.62
CA ASN A 552 7.80 -18.75 -7.09
C ASN A 552 9.16 -18.08 -6.84
N ARG A 553 9.65 -17.31 -7.81
CA ARG A 553 10.92 -16.60 -7.70
C ARG A 553 10.91 -15.56 -6.58
N VAL A 554 9.81 -14.81 -6.45
CA VAL A 554 9.64 -13.81 -5.37
C VAL A 554 9.57 -14.50 -4.00
N ALA A 555 8.81 -15.59 -3.88
CA ALA A 555 8.72 -16.36 -2.62
C ALA A 555 10.08 -16.96 -2.23
N GLU A 556 10.80 -17.58 -3.16
CA GLU A 556 12.14 -18.12 -2.93
C GLU A 556 13.13 -17.02 -2.50
N THR A 557 13.06 -15.86 -3.14
CA THR A 557 13.87 -14.68 -2.82
C THR A 557 13.55 -14.13 -1.43
N ALA A 558 12.27 -14.10 -1.03
CA ALA A 558 11.86 -13.70 0.32
C ALA A 558 12.43 -14.64 1.39
N ILE A 559 12.34 -15.96 1.17
CA ILE A 559 12.93 -16.96 2.09
C ILE A 559 14.44 -16.78 2.22
N ALA A 560 15.15 -16.54 1.10
CA ALA A 560 16.58 -16.25 1.17
C ALA A 560 16.87 -14.97 1.98
N GLY A 561 16.05 -13.92 1.82
CA GLY A 561 16.16 -12.68 2.60
C GLY A 561 15.95 -12.87 4.10
N TYR A 562 14.97 -13.67 4.50
CA TYR A 562 14.78 -14.01 5.92
C TYR A 562 15.92 -14.85 6.49
N ALA A 563 16.53 -15.72 5.68
CA ALA A 563 17.65 -16.56 6.09
C ALA A 563 18.98 -15.80 6.21
N TYR A 564 19.15 -14.71 5.45
CA TYR A 564 20.38 -13.91 5.37
C TYR A 564 20.09 -12.43 5.65
N PRO A 565 19.73 -12.04 6.89
CA PRO A 565 19.25 -10.70 7.22
C PRO A 565 20.29 -9.57 7.02
N ASP A 566 21.58 -9.91 6.97
CA ASP A 566 22.66 -8.95 6.69
C ASP A 566 22.77 -8.56 5.20
N VAL A 567 22.02 -9.24 4.33
CA VAL A 567 21.96 -9.00 2.89
C VAL A 567 20.74 -8.16 2.57
N ARG A 568 20.96 -6.96 1.99
CA ARG A 568 19.84 -6.15 1.48
C ARG A 568 19.44 -6.65 0.11
N ILE A 569 18.16 -6.94 -0.11
CA ILE A 569 17.67 -7.52 -1.37
C ILE A 569 16.67 -6.56 -2.03
N PHE A 570 16.82 -6.33 -3.33
CA PHE A 570 15.93 -5.52 -4.14
C PHE A 570 15.41 -6.29 -5.34
N LEU A 571 14.09 -6.38 -5.49
CA LEU A 571 13.50 -6.83 -6.75
C LEU A 571 13.57 -5.69 -7.76
N ASP A 572 14.04 -5.97 -8.96
CA ASP A 572 14.23 -4.95 -9.99
C ASP A 572 12.91 -4.49 -10.65
N THR A 573 11.79 -5.17 -10.39
CA THR A 573 10.52 -4.96 -11.07
C THR A 573 9.35 -5.06 -10.09
N PHE A 574 8.95 -3.91 -9.56
CA PHE A 574 7.79 -3.80 -8.68
C PHE A 574 6.45 -3.89 -9.43
N MET A 575 6.32 -3.11 -10.49
CA MET A 575 5.17 -3.08 -11.38
C MET A 575 5.61 -3.59 -12.75
N ASP A 576 4.69 -4.22 -13.48
CA ASP A 576 4.90 -4.62 -14.87
C ASP A 576 5.66 -3.57 -15.66
N HIS A 577 6.60 -4.05 -16.45
CA HIS A 577 7.38 -3.20 -17.32
C HIS A 577 7.23 -3.73 -18.73
N ASP A 578 6.30 -3.14 -19.49
CA ASP A 578 5.86 -3.58 -20.82
C ASP A 578 6.34 -2.65 -21.94
N ARG A 579 6.79 -1.43 -21.61
CA ARG A 579 7.29 -0.41 -22.54
C ARG A 579 8.81 -0.23 -22.42
N GLY A 580 9.57 -1.28 -22.66
CA GLY A 580 11.04 -1.28 -22.66
C GLY A 580 11.63 -2.48 -23.40
N TYR A 581 12.96 -2.52 -23.53
CA TYR A 581 13.65 -3.64 -24.21
C TYR A 581 13.45 -5.00 -23.54
N PHE A 582 12.98 -5.05 -22.29
CA PHE A 582 12.78 -6.27 -21.52
C PHE A 582 11.36 -6.33 -20.94
N PRO A 583 10.34 -6.61 -21.75
CA PRO A 583 8.99 -6.76 -21.24
C PRO A 583 8.94 -7.86 -20.14
N ARG A 584 8.15 -7.68 -19.07
CA ARG A 584 8.02 -8.66 -17.98
C ARG A 584 6.92 -8.30 -16.96
N ASN A 585 6.45 -9.32 -16.24
CA ASN A 585 5.52 -9.14 -15.12
C ASN A 585 6.26 -8.74 -13.82
N GLY A 586 5.64 -7.85 -13.05
CA GLY A 586 6.06 -7.47 -11.70
C GLY A 586 5.20 -8.09 -10.60
N LEU A 587 5.20 -7.47 -9.43
CA LEU A 587 4.29 -7.79 -8.33
C LEU A 587 2.88 -7.23 -8.58
N TYR A 588 2.80 -6.12 -9.32
CA TYR A 588 1.57 -5.44 -9.67
C TYR A 588 1.50 -5.20 -11.18
N ASP A 589 0.29 -5.21 -11.74
CA ASP A 589 0.09 -4.82 -13.14
C ASP A 589 0.22 -3.30 -13.35
N ARG A 590 0.14 -2.83 -14.60
CA ARG A 590 0.23 -1.39 -14.93
C ARG A 590 -0.94 -0.54 -14.39
N ARG A 591 -2.03 -1.16 -13.90
CA ARG A 591 -3.12 -0.50 -13.16
C ARG A 591 -2.88 -0.52 -11.66
N LEU A 592 -1.74 -1.06 -11.19
CA LEU A 592 -1.45 -1.33 -9.78
C LEU A 592 -2.48 -2.27 -9.13
N ASN A 593 -2.99 -3.22 -9.90
CA ASN A 593 -3.73 -4.36 -9.38
C ASN A 593 -2.73 -5.46 -8.98
N PRO A 594 -2.91 -6.10 -7.81
CA PRO A 594 -1.96 -7.10 -7.33
C PRO A 594 -1.97 -8.33 -8.25
N ARG A 595 -0.78 -8.74 -8.71
CA ARG A 595 -0.56 -10.04 -9.36
C ARG A 595 -0.33 -11.13 -8.32
N ARG A 596 -0.25 -12.37 -8.78
CA ARG A 596 -0.01 -13.55 -7.92
C ARG A 596 1.22 -13.37 -7.02
N ALA A 597 2.31 -12.79 -7.54
CA ALA A 597 3.54 -12.57 -6.78
C ALA A 597 3.34 -11.63 -5.57
N ALA A 598 2.56 -10.55 -5.70
CA ALA A 598 2.24 -9.68 -4.56
C ALA A 598 1.41 -10.42 -3.49
N ILE A 599 0.40 -11.19 -3.93
CA ILE A 599 -0.49 -11.93 -3.02
C ILE A 599 0.30 -12.99 -2.24
N VAL A 600 1.14 -13.76 -2.94
CA VAL A 600 2.01 -14.77 -2.33
C VAL A 600 3.00 -14.14 -1.36
N LEU A 601 3.65 -13.02 -1.73
CA LEU A 601 4.57 -12.33 -0.84
C LEU A 601 3.88 -11.83 0.43
N ARG A 602 2.71 -11.18 0.29
CA ARG A 602 1.91 -10.70 1.43
C ARG A 602 1.56 -11.85 2.38
N ASN A 603 0.99 -12.93 1.85
CA ASN A 603 0.55 -14.07 2.66
C ASN A 603 1.74 -14.83 3.28
N LEU A 604 2.88 -14.91 2.59
CA LEU A 604 4.10 -15.50 3.12
C LEU A 604 4.65 -14.68 4.29
N ASN A 605 4.73 -13.36 4.15
CA ASN A 605 5.15 -12.46 5.22
C ASN A 605 4.23 -12.60 6.44
N ALA A 606 2.91 -12.55 6.22
CA ALA A 606 1.91 -12.76 7.27
C ALA A 606 2.07 -14.11 8.00
N ALA A 607 2.32 -15.19 7.26
CA ALA A 607 2.55 -16.51 7.85
C ALA A 607 3.83 -16.56 8.70
N LEU A 608 4.92 -15.96 8.23
CA LEU A 608 6.17 -15.91 8.98
C LEU A 608 6.07 -15.02 10.21
N ASN A 609 5.28 -13.96 10.18
CA ASN A 609 4.99 -13.15 11.36
C ASN A 609 4.19 -13.92 12.40
N ARG A 610 3.15 -14.66 12.00
CA ARG A 610 2.31 -15.45 12.92
C ARG A 610 3.07 -16.63 13.55
N TYR A 611 3.94 -17.30 12.79
CA TYR A 611 4.55 -18.56 13.22
C TYR A 611 6.07 -18.47 13.52
N GLY A 612 6.73 -17.35 13.21
CA GLY A 612 8.13 -17.04 13.54
C GLY A 612 9.06 -16.83 12.33
N ALA A 613 9.60 -15.62 12.16
CA ALA A 613 10.34 -15.24 10.94
C ALA A 613 11.87 -15.39 10.98
N SER A 614 12.49 -15.65 12.15
CA SER A 614 13.93 -15.92 12.22
C SER A 614 14.24 -17.33 11.71
N ILE A 615 14.45 -17.46 10.40
CA ILE A 615 14.65 -18.75 9.76
C ILE A 615 16.13 -19.02 9.44
N THR A 616 16.51 -20.30 9.38
CA THR A 616 17.88 -20.71 9.03
C THR A 616 17.87 -21.92 8.08
N ASN A 617 18.96 -22.06 7.32
CA ASN A 617 19.27 -23.23 6.48
C ASN A 617 18.16 -23.62 5.48
N PRO A 618 17.74 -22.73 4.56
CA PRO A 618 16.80 -23.12 3.52
C PRO A 618 17.42 -24.16 2.58
N ILE A 619 16.82 -25.35 2.50
CA ILE A 619 17.25 -26.44 1.62
C ILE A 619 16.19 -26.66 0.54
N LYS A 620 16.60 -26.54 -0.72
CA LYS A 620 15.74 -26.70 -1.89
C LYS A 620 15.87 -28.11 -2.49
N LYS A 621 14.75 -28.80 -2.69
CA LYS A 621 14.67 -30.11 -3.37
C LYS A 621 13.43 -30.18 -4.25
N SER A 622 13.59 -30.71 -5.45
CA SER A 622 12.47 -30.98 -6.37
C SER A 622 11.98 -32.41 -6.21
N SER A 623 10.67 -32.60 -6.08
CA SER A 623 10.00 -33.90 -6.08
C SER A 623 8.52 -33.75 -6.44
N ASP A 624 7.96 -34.73 -7.16
CA ASP A 624 6.53 -34.83 -7.46
C ASP A 624 5.90 -33.59 -8.14
N GLY A 625 6.66 -32.90 -9.00
CA GLY A 625 6.22 -31.66 -9.67
C GLY A 625 6.26 -30.41 -8.79
N TRP A 626 6.87 -30.51 -7.60
CA TRP A 626 7.04 -29.42 -6.65
C TRP A 626 8.52 -29.15 -6.39
N THR A 627 8.87 -27.87 -6.39
CA THR A 627 10.04 -27.36 -5.71
C THR A 627 9.70 -27.17 -4.23
N ASN A 628 10.31 -27.97 -3.36
CA ASN A 628 10.13 -27.91 -1.91
C ASN A 628 11.33 -27.20 -1.27
N ILE A 629 11.06 -26.10 -0.57
CA ILE A 629 12.06 -25.36 0.21
C ILE A 629 11.77 -25.58 1.69
N ARG A 630 12.64 -26.35 2.35
CA ARG A 630 12.56 -26.62 3.79
C ARG A 630 13.44 -25.67 4.57
N PHE A 631 12.89 -25.08 5.62
CA PHE A 631 13.60 -24.18 6.53
C PHE A 631 12.93 -24.23 7.90
N GLN A 632 13.57 -23.64 8.91
CA GLN A 632 13.05 -23.68 10.27
C GLN A 632 13.30 -22.38 11.03
N SER A 633 12.36 -22.01 11.88
CA SER A 633 12.55 -21.03 12.95
C SER A 633 13.02 -21.72 14.24
N ARG A 634 13.00 -21.04 15.39
CA ARG A 634 13.28 -21.68 16.69
C ARG A 634 12.19 -22.66 17.13
N GLN A 635 10.96 -22.49 16.66
CA GLN A 635 9.76 -23.18 17.18
C GLN A 635 8.94 -23.86 16.08
N THR A 636 9.31 -23.70 14.82
CA THR A 636 8.52 -24.21 13.69
C THR A 636 9.41 -24.68 12.55
N ILE A 637 9.02 -25.81 11.94
CA ILE A 637 9.55 -26.31 10.68
C ILE A 637 8.58 -25.92 9.57
N TYR A 638 9.13 -25.36 8.49
CA TYR A 638 8.38 -24.95 7.32
C TYR A 638 8.75 -25.80 6.11
N THR A 639 7.78 -25.99 5.22
CA THR A 639 8.02 -26.44 3.85
C THR A 639 7.23 -25.55 2.91
N LEU A 640 7.91 -24.63 2.23
CA LEU A 640 7.35 -23.85 1.13
C LEU A 640 7.34 -24.73 -0.12
N LYS A 641 6.16 -24.94 -0.70
CA LYS A 641 5.94 -25.75 -1.90
C LYS A 641 5.61 -24.81 -3.05
N LEU A 642 6.48 -24.81 -4.05
CA LEU A 642 6.38 -24.01 -5.26
C LEU A 642 6.10 -24.95 -6.45
N PRO A 643 5.01 -24.74 -7.21
CA PRO A 643 4.66 -25.64 -8.31
C PRO A 643 5.66 -25.45 -9.47
N GLU A 644 6.19 -26.55 -10.03
CA GLU A 644 7.08 -26.48 -11.20
C GLU A 644 6.30 -26.31 -12.51
N THR A 645 5.06 -26.76 -12.52
CA THR A 645 4.10 -26.60 -13.62
C THR A 645 2.71 -26.29 -13.06
N THR A 646 1.78 -25.90 -13.93
CA THR A 646 0.38 -25.68 -13.55
C THR A 646 -0.39 -26.97 -13.22
N GLN A 647 0.23 -28.15 -13.35
CA GLN A 647 -0.38 -29.47 -13.13
C GLN A 647 0.22 -30.21 -11.91
N ALA A 648 0.84 -29.48 -10.98
CA ALA A 648 1.44 -30.09 -9.79
C ALA A 648 0.33 -30.63 -8.86
N PRO A 649 0.41 -31.89 -8.40
CA PRO A 649 -0.64 -32.53 -7.61
C PRO A 649 -0.79 -31.89 -6.23
N ALA A 650 -2.01 -31.90 -5.68
CA ALA A 650 -2.29 -31.38 -4.34
C ALA A 650 -1.35 -31.97 -3.25
N PRO A 651 -0.76 -31.14 -2.38
CA PRO A 651 0.12 -31.61 -1.32
C PRO A 651 -0.63 -32.43 -0.25
N SER A 652 0.04 -33.41 0.38
CA SER A 652 -0.52 -34.21 1.47
C SER A 652 -0.83 -33.39 2.73
N ILE A 653 -1.93 -33.71 3.43
CA ILE A 653 -2.59 -32.90 4.49
C ILE A 653 -2.07 -33.25 5.92
N GLU A 654 -0.80 -33.59 6.10
CA GLU A 654 -0.27 -34.01 7.41
C GLU A 654 0.18 -32.84 8.32
N SER A 655 -0.21 -31.60 8.03
CA SER A 655 0.26 -30.38 8.71
C SER A 655 -0.70 -29.22 8.50
N THR A 656 -0.53 -28.13 9.25
CA THR A 656 -1.16 -26.86 8.89
C THR A 656 -0.65 -26.41 7.53
N ILE A 657 -1.55 -26.23 6.56
CA ILE A 657 -1.21 -25.79 5.19
C ILE A 657 -1.85 -24.43 4.97
N ILE A 658 -1.05 -23.46 4.53
CA ILE A 658 -1.53 -22.15 4.09
C ILE A 658 -1.42 -22.09 2.57
N ASP A 659 -2.53 -21.83 1.90
CA ASP A 659 -2.54 -21.44 0.49
C ASP A 659 -2.09 -19.98 0.40
N LEU A 660 -0.91 -19.74 -0.17
CA LEU A 660 -0.34 -18.40 -0.26
C LEU A 660 -0.99 -17.54 -1.34
N THR A 661 -1.83 -18.11 -2.22
CA THR A 661 -2.59 -17.37 -3.24
C THR A 661 -3.93 -16.85 -2.73
N THR A 662 -4.47 -17.44 -1.66
CA THR A 662 -5.74 -17.02 -1.04
C THR A 662 -5.58 -16.55 0.41
N GLY A 663 -4.51 -16.97 1.08
CA GLY A 663 -4.29 -16.79 2.52
C GLY A 663 -5.06 -17.77 3.40
N ILE A 664 -5.83 -18.71 2.82
CA ILE A 664 -6.66 -19.65 3.58
C ILE A 664 -5.78 -20.68 4.29
N ILE A 665 -6.06 -20.92 5.56
CA ILE A 665 -5.45 -21.95 6.40
C ILE A 665 -6.30 -23.22 6.29
N ASN A 666 -5.64 -24.36 6.04
CA ASN A 666 -6.24 -25.67 5.81
C ASN A 666 -7.38 -25.60 4.77
N PRO A 667 -7.08 -25.18 3.54
CA PRO A 667 -8.10 -24.94 2.53
C PRO A 667 -8.89 -26.22 2.23
N CYS A 668 -10.21 -26.09 2.10
CA CYS A 668 -11.10 -27.23 1.84
C CYS A 668 -10.85 -27.90 0.47
N ARG A 669 -10.19 -27.20 -0.45
CA ARG A 669 -9.83 -27.66 -1.79
C ARG A 669 -8.42 -27.18 -2.10
N LEU A 670 -7.59 -28.07 -2.61
CA LEU A 670 -6.25 -27.76 -3.10
C LEU A 670 -6.33 -27.74 -4.63
N ASP A 671 -6.03 -26.60 -5.24
CA ASP A 671 -6.00 -26.43 -6.69
C ASP A 671 -4.56 -26.57 -7.23
N ASP A 672 -4.43 -27.03 -8.47
CA ASP A 672 -3.14 -27.19 -9.12
C ASP A 672 -2.50 -25.81 -9.45
N GLY A 673 -1.18 -25.71 -9.35
CA GLY A 673 -0.45 -24.47 -9.63
C GLY A 673 -0.55 -23.39 -8.53
N VAL A 674 -0.97 -23.75 -7.33
CA VAL A 674 -1.00 -22.89 -6.13
C VAL A 674 0.30 -22.99 -5.33
N GLN A 675 0.76 -21.91 -4.69
CA GLN A 675 1.88 -21.94 -3.75
C GLN A 675 1.39 -22.25 -2.33
N PHE A 676 2.07 -23.16 -1.63
CA PHE A 676 1.68 -23.57 -0.27
C PHE A 676 2.81 -23.39 0.73
N LEU A 677 2.45 -23.06 1.97
CA LEU A 677 3.35 -23.14 3.12
C LEU A 677 2.81 -24.19 4.10
N SER A 678 3.52 -25.31 4.23
CA SER A 678 3.28 -26.30 5.25
C SER A 678 4.05 -25.94 6.52
N ILE A 679 3.37 -25.99 7.66
CA ILE A 679 3.86 -25.58 8.97
C ILE A 679 3.74 -26.75 9.94
N LYS A 680 4.85 -27.14 10.56
CA LYS A 680 4.90 -28.18 11.61
C LYS A 680 5.57 -27.61 12.86
N PRO A 681 4.94 -27.69 14.04
CA PRO A 681 5.64 -27.37 15.28
C PRO A 681 6.78 -28.36 15.52
N PHE A 682 7.82 -27.93 16.24
CA PHE A 682 8.88 -28.82 16.69
C PHE A 682 8.43 -29.81 17.75
#